data_AF-A0A7V6HGM2-F1
#
_entry.id   AF-A0A7V6HGM2-F1
#
_cell.length_a   1.000
_cell.length_b   1.000
_cell.length_c   1.000
_cell.angle_alpha   90.00
_cell.angle_beta   90.00
_cell.angle_gamma   90.00
#
_symmetry.space_group_name_H-M   'P 1'
#
loop_
_entity.id
_entity.type
_entity.pdbx_description
1 polymer ?
#
loop_
_entity_poly.entity_id
_entity_poly.type
_entity_poly.pdbx_seq_one_letter_code
_entity_poly.pdbx_strand_id
1 'polypeptide(L)'
;MTLFEDMRLRAGKNDISNPFIKDELMRRIFIGTGQKGSRGTFVSLYINGVWKGYYNLCEHLREAFMQQQHGSAALWDVVQVGSFASGDAIHWNSTLAFLRTSDLTVPANYAMAQERVDVDNIADYVMVNAYAAMWDWPNNNWVAARERSPQGRWRFYMWDAEGGFGSDNRNPATYDSFIGDRDGDGVGGDSNTVRIDIGDAAATASNAPKDVRTFYTRLRSSPEFRLRFADRAQKHLFHGGCLTRESMQATYTMLRDLINPIMRETIGSYMNESFYNAWIASDTRRNVFFAQLVRYGLWPATRAPEFSQHGGEVSTNTWVTISNPNSGGTVYWTINGVDPRALGGAAVGMPYVGSIQFAATAMLKARVLSAGGEWSPLQEALFTVPLRMPFFLPSGNADWTVDGNWSTSPQPYPDGIGAEALIPAPSTASREANLRSPVTIGGLTLELGDSPYRNKISDSGTTNVLTFMTTNDAARLTVTGNGDGYGELEITAGVVLSTNLTVTVAAPTGNASYGALRLKEAWSGPGGVTKEGVGRAAFTGEGKTYTGPTVVNQGALQITANATPTRSVMTVNPGGQLRLVSASTGGQPRTYSFGGDLTLNSRGRDDSLPAVAGLGIEGGLRFDPESNDSAALITNRLVFAGPSVLHVENARNTLHLTGTLLGAHSFVKTGGGNLILYANNHDYYQPACVSNGTLTVHGRLISPLEIVAGATLTGVGRVGPVRGTGTVALDKTILTAPAAIGLNYAFVFSAATPTYCQATTSGNAVLRLLSIRPGGAPPVIDIYLDMPPLAVGDTLRGGFFVECGQDLSSFLANATVRFFEPNDGGDIQFAGRFYAPYSGALGLTVTAMPEAADFGDGPRQGLVMEVRADGLPVTYGEWLLRTFPAPAGDPDAQALTAPSAVATPGAAPNLWCYAFNIAAGESAAPSLPRFSLQDGRPLYQFRFDPGKRDLRYLVETSASLTGAWTRVLFDSASDSPLTWQWDGTSLYLLDTASGPSVEPTRFYRLRLELTEPY
;
A
#
# COMPACT_ATOMS: atom_id res chain seq x y z
N MET A 1 3.64 -4.19 12.65
CA MET A 1 2.49 -4.82 13.33
C MET A 1 3.02 -5.73 14.42
N THR A 2 2.55 -5.60 15.66
CA THR A 2 2.81 -6.60 16.71
C THR A 2 1.71 -7.65 16.62
N LEU A 3 2.07 -8.92 16.40
CA LEU A 3 1.13 -10.03 16.33
C LEU A 3 0.96 -10.62 17.73
N PHE A 4 -0.26 -10.89 18.19
CA PHE A 4 -0.51 -11.59 19.46
C PHE A 4 -1.09 -12.96 19.18
N GLU A 5 -0.50 -14.02 19.73
CA GLU A 5 -0.93 -15.40 19.47
C GLU A 5 -2.06 -15.85 20.41
N ASP A 6 -2.01 -15.44 21.68
CA ASP A 6 -3.02 -15.79 22.70
C ASP A 6 -3.34 -14.57 23.59
N MET A 7 -4.62 -14.22 23.66
CA MET A 7 -5.14 -13.09 24.43
C MET A 7 -6.27 -13.53 25.35
N ARG A 8 -6.37 -12.88 26.51
CA ARG A 8 -7.40 -13.14 27.52
C ARG A 8 -8.22 -11.90 27.80
N LEU A 9 -9.53 -12.09 27.87
CA LEU A 9 -10.47 -11.08 28.32
C LEU A 9 -10.73 -11.27 29.83
N ARG A 10 -10.20 -10.37 30.67
CA ARG A 10 -10.30 -10.44 32.13
C ARG A 10 -11.44 -9.57 32.64
N ALA A 11 -12.31 -10.16 33.47
CA ALA A 11 -13.42 -9.48 34.13
C ALA A 11 -13.02 -8.78 35.46
N GLY A 12 -11.72 -8.74 35.79
CA GLY A 12 -11.22 -8.11 37.03
C GLY A 12 -11.88 -8.64 38.30
N LYS A 13 -12.08 -9.96 38.45
CA LYS A 13 -12.95 -10.63 39.44
C LYS A 13 -13.05 -9.98 40.83
N ASN A 14 -11.94 -9.57 41.46
CA ASN A 14 -11.93 -8.93 42.80
C ASN A 14 -11.90 -7.38 42.79
N ASP A 15 -12.02 -6.79 41.61
CA ASP A 15 -12.12 -5.36 41.29
C ASP A 15 -13.08 -5.19 40.09
N ILE A 16 -14.20 -5.94 40.06
CA ILE A 16 -15.08 -6.11 38.88
C ILE A 16 -15.87 -4.85 38.51
N SER A 17 -15.87 -3.85 39.40
CA SER A 17 -16.66 -2.63 39.24
C SER A 17 -15.76 -1.41 39.20
N ASN A 18 -15.83 -0.52 40.18
CA ASN A 18 -15.04 0.71 40.22
C ASN A 18 -14.05 0.61 41.39
N PRO A 19 -12.70 0.55 41.19
CA PRO A 19 -11.92 1.16 40.09
C PRO A 19 -11.48 0.32 38.87
N PHE A 20 -11.55 -1.02 38.86
CA PHE A 20 -11.18 -1.93 37.75
C PHE A 20 -9.73 -1.92 37.24
N ILE A 21 -8.91 -0.92 37.56
CA ILE A 21 -7.59 -0.76 36.95
C ILE A 21 -6.46 -1.48 37.70
N LYS A 22 -6.70 -2.05 38.88
CA LYS A 22 -5.63 -2.47 39.80
C LYS A 22 -4.71 -3.55 39.23
N ASP A 23 -5.25 -4.57 38.57
CA ASP A 23 -4.45 -5.64 37.95
C ASP A 23 -3.55 -5.10 36.82
N GLU A 24 -4.11 -4.29 35.91
CA GLU A 24 -3.33 -3.68 34.83
C GLU A 24 -2.28 -2.70 35.38
N LEU A 25 -2.62 -1.93 36.41
CA LEU A 25 -1.68 -1.03 37.10
C LEU A 25 -0.51 -1.82 37.68
N MET A 26 -0.78 -2.91 38.40
CA MET A 26 0.23 -3.79 38.96
C MET A 26 1.13 -4.42 37.90
N ARG A 27 0.54 -4.91 36.80
CA ARG A 27 1.30 -5.46 35.68
C ARG A 27 2.20 -4.39 35.03
N ARG A 28 1.72 -3.16 34.88
CA ARG A 28 2.53 -2.06 34.33
C ARG A 28 3.61 -1.55 35.27
N ILE A 29 3.36 -1.51 36.58
CA ILE A 29 4.41 -1.22 37.58
C ILE A 29 5.49 -2.30 37.53
N PHE A 30 5.10 -3.57 37.46
CA PHE A 30 6.05 -4.68 37.30
C PHE A 30 6.83 -4.60 35.99
N ILE A 31 6.20 -4.23 34.86
CA ILE A 31 6.93 -3.97 33.61
C ILE A 31 7.88 -2.78 33.74
N GLY A 32 7.51 -1.77 34.53
CA GLY A 32 8.32 -0.61 34.84
C GLY A 32 9.66 -0.92 35.52
N THR A 33 9.82 -2.10 36.13
CA THR A 33 11.11 -2.54 36.69
C THR A 33 12.10 -2.97 35.59
N GLY A 34 11.64 -3.04 34.34
CA GLY A 34 12.37 -3.57 33.18
C GLY A 34 12.08 -5.06 32.91
N GLN A 35 11.24 -5.70 33.72
CA GLN A 35 10.85 -7.10 33.53
C GLN A 35 9.80 -7.25 32.43
N LYS A 36 9.73 -8.43 31.81
CA LYS A 36 8.68 -8.76 30.85
C LYS A 36 7.38 -9.07 31.61
N GLY A 37 6.24 -8.61 31.10
CA GLY A 37 4.93 -8.83 31.72
C GLY A 37 3.79 -8.61 30.73
N SER A 38 2.61 -9.16 31.04
CA SER A 38 1.43 -9.03 30.19
C SER A 38 0.93 -7.59 30.18
N ARG A 39 0.72 -7.02 28.98
CA ARG A 39 0.07 -5.72 28.80
C ARG A 39 -1.37 -5.90 28.35
N GLY A 40 -2.24 -4.99 28.78
CA GLY A 40 -3.64 -4.98 28.37
C GLY A 40 -4.19 -3.58 28.12
N THR A 41 -5.41 -3.57 27.61
CA THR A 41 -6.24 -2.38 27.40
C THR A 41 -7.67 -2.63 27.91
N PHE A 42 -8.45 -1.58 28.09
CA PHE A 42 -9.85 -1.70 28.51
C PHE A 42 -10.78 -1.68 27.30
N VAL A 43 -11.75 -2.58 27.27
CA VAL A 43 -12.71 -2.74 26.17
C VAL A 43 -14.12 -2.93 26.70
N SER A 44 -15.11 -2.51 25.91
CA SER A 44 -16.52 -2.85 26.14
C SER A 44 -16.86 -4.16 25.42
N LEU A 45 -17.35 -5.16 26.14
CA LEU A 45 -17.75 -6.43 25.55
C LEU A 45 -19.24 -6.42 25.20
N TYR A 46 -19.56 -6.77 23.96
CA TYR A 46 -20.91 -7.05 23.50
C TYR A 46 -20.99 -8.50 23.02
N ILE A 47 -22.00 -9.24 23.47
CA ILE A 47 -22.29 -10.60 22.97
C ILE A 47 -23.71 -10.58 22.40
N ASN A 48 -23.84 -10.91 21.11
CA ASN A 48 -25.12 -10.84 20.37
C ASN A 48 -25.79 -9.47 20.47
N GLY A 49 -25.01 -8.39 20.36
CA GLY A 49 -25.49 -7.01 20.50
C GLY A 49 -25.82 -6.59 21.94
N VAL A 50 -25.71 -7.48 22.92
CA VAL A 50 -25.99 -7.18 24.33
C VAL A 50 -24.70 -6.84 25.06
N TRP A 51 -24.64 -5.65 25.65
CA TRP A 51 -23.52 -5.22 26.49
C TRP A 51 -23.35 -6.13 27.71
N LYS A 52 -22.10 -6.52 28.02
CA LYS A 52 -21.75 -7.45 29.11
C LYS A 52 -20.83 -6.86 30.17
N GLY A 53 -20.38 -5.62 30.02
CA GLY A 53 -19.43 -5.00 30.93
C GLY A 53 -18.20 -4.44 30.21
N TYR A 54 -17.37 -3.74 30.98
CA TYR A 54 -15.99 -3.45 30.61
C TYR A 54 -15.08 -4.59 31.07
N TYR A 55 -14.08 -4.89 30.24
CA TYR A 55 -13.11 -5.96 30.46
C TYR A 55 -11.70 -5.44 30.20
N ASN A 56 -10.70 -6.06 30.83
CA ASN A 56 -9.31 -5.86 30.50
C ASN A 56 -8.88 -6.93 29.49
N LEU A 57 -8.67 -6.54 28.23
CA LEU A 57 -8.13 -7.39 27.18
C LEU A 57 -6.60 -7.38 27.27
N CYS A 58 -5.98 -8.50 27.62
CA CYS A 58 -4.54 -8.57 27.88
C CYS A 58 -3.89 -9.82 27.28
N GLU A 59 -2.56 -9.79 27.15
CA GLU A 59 -1.79 -10.98 26.77
C GLU A 59 -1.95 -12.10 27.80
N HIS A 60 -2.03 -13.34 27.33
CA HIS A 60 -2.15 -14.50 28.21
C HIS A 60 -0.77 -15.08 28.54
N LEU A 61 -0.43 -15.21 29.82
CA LEU A 61 0.85 -15.76 30.28
C LEU A 61 0.93 -17.28 30.04
N ARG A 62 1.17 -17.66 28.79
CA ARG A 62 1.38 -19.04 28.29
C ARG A 62 2.67 -19.12 27.50
N GLU A 63 3.03 -20.32 27.03
CA GLU A 63 4.27 -20.56 26.29
C GLU A 63 4.47 -19.56 25.13
N ALA A 64 3.43 -19.30 24.34
CA ALA A 64 3.45 -18.33 23.24
C ALA A 64 3.89 -16.92 23.68
N PHE A 65 3.33 -16.41 24.79
CA PHE A 65 3.75 -15.13 25.36
C PHE A 65 5.23 -15.16 25.77
N MET A 66 5.71 -16.26 26.35
CA MET A 66 7.10 -16.38 26.77
C MET A 66 8.05 -16.38 25.56
N GLN A 67 7.72 -17.14 24.52
CA GLN A 67 8.47 -17.18 23.26
C GLN A 67 8.55 -15.79 22.62
N GLN A 68 7.42 -15.10 22.53
CA GLN A 68 7.34 -13.78 21.95
C GLN A 68 8.13 -12.73 22.76
N GLN A 69 7.88 -12.62 24.06
CA GLN A 69 8.42 -11.52 24.87
C GLN A 69 9.91 -11.66 25.17
N HIS A 70 10.44 -12.89 25.11
CA HIS A 70 11.87 -13.18 25.27
C HIS A 70 12.59 -13.42 23.93
N GLY A 71 11.89 -13.32 22.80
CA GLY A 71 12.50 -13.45 21.47
C GLY A 71 13.11 -14.83 21.21
N SER A 72 12.42 -15.89 21.64
CA SER A 72 12.91 -17.27 21.60
C SER A 72 11.90 -18.22 20.98
N ALA A 73 12.39 -19.14 20.14
CA ALA A 73 11.61 -20.24 19.58
C ALA A 73 11.67 -21.53 20.42
N ALA A 74 12.41 -21.54 21.54
CA ALA A 74 12.49 -22.71 22.41
C ALA A 74 11.16 -22.97 23.12
N LEU A 75 10.94 -24.22 23.55
CA LEU A 75 9.79 -24.59 24.39
C LEU A 75 9.94 -24.01 25.82
N TRP A 76 8.84 -23.84 26.54
CA TRP A 76 8.85 -23.26 27.90
C TRP A 76 8.12 -24.12 28.92
N ASP A 77 8.70 -24.22 30.11
CA ASP A 77 7.98 -24.65 31.29
C ASP A 77 7.21 -23.44 31.85
N VAL A 78 5.89 -23.53 31.94
CA VAL A 78 5.04 -22.45 32.48
C VAL A 78 4.19 -23.02 33.60
N VAL A 79 4.43 -22.55 34.83
CA VAL A 79 3.69 -22.95 36.03
C VAL A 79 2.81 -21.79 36.51
N GLN A 80 1.52 -22.06 36.67
CA GLN A 80 0.55 -21.16 37.26
C GLN A 80 0.04 -21.80 38.55
N VAL A 81 0.34 -21.16 39.69
CA VAL A 81 -0.15 -21.59 41.02
C VAL A 81 0.09 -23.09 41.27
N GLY A 82 1.34 -23.52 41.07
CA GLY A 82 1.77 -24.92 41.29
C GLY A 82 1.35 -25.93 40.21
N SER A 83 0.50 -25.55 39.25
CA SER A 83 0.12 -26.40 38.11
C SER A 83 0.86 -25.98 36.84
N PHE A 84 1.40 -26.94 36.10
CA PHE A 84 2.08 -26.67 34.83
C PHE A 84 1.04 -26.51 33.72
N ALA A 85 0.94 -25.29 33.20
CA ALA A 85 0.13 -24.96 32.02
C ALA A 85 0.81 -25.39 30.71
N SER A 86 2.16 -25.45 30.72
CA SER A 86 2.99 -25.95 29.64
C SER A 86 4.26 -26.57 30.24
N GLY A 87 4.83 -27.58 29.58
CA GLY A 87 6.05 -28.25 30.03
C GLY A 87 5.86 -29.19 31.23
N ASP A 88 6.90 -29.33 32.06
CA ASP A 88 6.96 -30.31 33.15
C ASP A 88 7.69 -29.79 34.40
N ALA A 89 7.55 -30.52 35.50
CA ALA A 89 8.07 -30.11 36.80
C ALA A 89 9.54 -30.52 37.07
N ILE A 90 10.26 -31.11 36.12
CA ILE A 90 11.57 -31.72 36.38
C ILE A 90 12.58 -30.64 36.81
N HIS A 91 12.73 -29.57 36.02
CA HIS A 91 13.65 -28.48 36.35
C HIS A 91 13.17 -27.66 37.56
N TRP A 92 11.86 -27.54 37.76
CA TRP A 92 11.30 -26.88 38.95
C TRP A 92 11.70 -27.62 40.23
N ASN A 93 11.48 -28.94 40.25
CA ASN A 93 11.83 -29.77 41.40
C ASN A 93 13.35 -29.81 41.64
N SER A 94 14.18 -29.83 40.59
CA SER A 94 15.65 -29.81 40.76
C SER A 94 16.15 -28.47 41.30
N THR A 95 15.59 -27.35 40.85
CA THR A 95 15.87 -26.02 41.42
C THR A 95 15.45 -25.93 42.89
N LEU A 96 14.25 -26.41 43.23
CA LEU A 96 13.81 -26.43 44.63
C LEU A 96 14.68 -27.32 45.50
N ALA A 97 15.08 -28.51 45.01
CA ALA A 97 16.00 -29.38 45.72
C ALA A 97 17.33 -28.66 45.98
N PHE A 98 17.92 -28.04 44.96
CA PHE A 98 19.15 -27.26 45.08
C PHE A 98 19.02 -26.13 46.11
N LEU A 99 17.97 -25.31 46.02
CA LEU A 99 17.77 -24.19 46.95
C LEU A 99 17.61 -24.66 48.40
N ARG A 100 17.04 -25.86 48.63
CA ARG A 100 16.85 -26.45 49.96
C ARG A 100 18.13 -27.02 50.55
N THR A 101 18.96 -27.66 49.73
CA THR A 101 20.14 -28.40 50.22
C THR A 101 21.41 -27.56 50.22
N SER A 102 21.47 -26.51 49.40
CA SER A 102 22.64 -25.65 49.30
C SER A 102 22.62 -24.55 50.37
N ASP A 103 23.78 -24.29 50.95
CA ASP A 103 24.01 -23.10 51.78
C ASP A 103 24.31 -21.90 50.87
N LEU A 104 23.33 -21.01 50.70
CA LEU A 104 23.45 -19.83 49.83
C LEU A 104 24.20 -18.67 50.49
N THR A 105 24.65 -18.80 51.74
CA THR A 105 25.60 -17.85 52.32
C THR A 105 26.99 -17.96 51.67
N VAL A 106 27.29 -19.10 51.03
CA VAL A 106 28.51 -19.34 50.27
C VAL A 106 28.39 -18.73 48.85
N PRO A 107 29.28 -17.81 48.42
CA PRO A 107 29.17 -17.13 47.13
C PRO A 107 29.10 -18.05 45.91
N ALA A 108 29.84 -19.16 45.91
CA ALA A 108 29.81 -20.14 44.81
C ALA A 108 28.44 -20.82 44.65
N ASN A 109 27.78 -21.14 45.77
CA ASN A 109 26.43 -21.71 45.75
C ASN A 109 25.39 -20.68 45.31
N TYR A 110 25.56 -19.41 45.70
CA TYR A 110 24.73 -18.33 45.20
C TYR A 110 24.90 -18.12 43.69
N ALA A 111 26.12 -18.17 43.16
CA ALA A 111 26.37 -18.12 41.72
C ALA A 111 25.64 -19.24 40.96
N MET A 112 25.69 -20.48 41.48
CA MET A 112 24.89 -21.60 40.93
C MET A 112 23.37 -21.38 41.06
N ALA A 113 22.90 -20.63 42.07
CA ALA A 113 21.49 -20.25 42.18
C ALA A 113 21.10 -19.28 41.05
N GLN A 114 21.99 -18.35 40.67
CA GLN A 114 21.77 -17.38 39.59
C GLN A 114 21.70 -18.05 38.20
N GLU A 115 22.27 -19.23 38.03
CA GLU A 115 22.15 -20.05 36.81
C GLU A 115 20.77 -20.72 36.71
N ARG A 116 20.04 -20.87 37.83
CA ARG A 116 18.74 -21.54 37.89
C ARG A 116 17.57 -20.57 37.99
N VAL A 117 17.79 -19.43 38.63
CA VAL A 117 16.77 -18.42 38.93
C VAL A 117 17.29 -17.06 38.50
N ASP A 118 16.44 -16.29 37.82
CA ASP A 118 16.72 -14.89 37.54
C ASP A 118 16.50 -14.09 38.84
N VAL A 119 17.58 -13.88 39.58
CA VAL A 119 17.54 -13.26 40.92
C VAL A 119 17.08 -11.80 40.89
N ASP A 120 17.31 -11.08 39.80
CA ASP A 120 16.81 -9.71 39.62
C ASP A 120 15.30 -9.74 39.44
N ASN A 121 14.80 -10.66 38.61
CA ASN A 121 13.38 -10.82 38.36
C ASN A 121 12.59 -11.18 39.62
N ILE A 122 13.04 -12.14 40.43
CA ILE A 122 12.33 -12.48 41.67
C ILE A 122 12.41 -11.36 42.71
N ALA A 123 13.52 -10.63 42.80
CA ALA A 123 13.64 -9.48 43.67
C ALA A 123 12.63 -8.38 43.29
N ASP A 124 12.56 -8.03 42.00
CA ASP A 124 11.59 -7.08 41.47
C ASP A 124 10.15 -7.55 41.68
N TYR A 125 9.87 -8.84 41.41
CA TYR A 125 8.55 -9.44 41.56
C TYR A 125 8.04 -9.41 43.00
N VAL A 126 8.87 -9.82 43.95
CA VAL A 126 8.55 -9.77 45.39
C VAL A 126 8.39 -8.32 45.84
N MET A 127 9.25 -7.42 45.39
CA MET A 127 9.19 -6.01 45.77
C MET A 127 7.88 -5.35 45.34
N VAL A 128 7.45 -5.54 44.10
CA VAL A 128 6.19 -4.95 43.60
C VAL A 128 4.97 -5.56 44.31
N ASN A 129 4.92 -6.88 44.52
CA ASN A 129 3.82 -7.51 45.26
C ASN A 129 3.75 -7.08 46.72
N ALA A 130 4.90 -7.03 47.40
CA ALA A 130 4.97 -6.59 48.79
C ALA A 130 4.65 -5.09 48.92
N TYR A 131 5.09 -4.25 47.98
CA TYR A 131 4.71 -2.84 47.94
C TYR A 131 3.19 -2.66 47.81
N ALA A 132 2.53 -3.46 46.97
CA ALA A 132 1.09 -3.40 46.79
C ALA A 132 0.28 -4.10 47.90
N ALA A 133 0.96 -4.81 48.81
CA ALA A 133 0.35 -5.68 49.82
C ALA A 133 -0.70 -6.62 49.20
N MET A 134 -0.31 -7.28 48.11
CA MET A 134 -1.21 -8.09 47.30
C MET A 134 -1.92 -9.18 48.12
N TRP A 135 -3.26 -9.13 48.17
CA TRP A 135 -4.06 -10.15 48.88
C TRP A 135 -4.03 -11.50 48.13
N ASP A 136 -4.11 -12.61 48.89
CA ASP A 136 -4.03 -14.02 48.44
C ASP A 136 -2.67 -14.43 47.80
N TRP A 137 -1.79 -13.47 47.53
CA TRP A 137 -0.36 -13.72 47.26
C TRP A 137 0.39 -13.91 48.59
N PRO A 138 1.40 -14.79 48.69
CA PRO A 138 1.98 -15.65 47.64
C PRO A 138 1.34 -17.04 47.45
N ASN A 139 0.24 -17.36 48.14
CA ASN A 139 -0.45 -18.66 47.96
C ASN A 139 -1.02 -18.81 46.54
N ASN A 140 -1.46 -17.71 45.95
CA ASN A 140 -2.09 -17.61 44.63
C ASN A 140 -1.54 -16.38 43.86
N ASN A 141 -2.11 -16.06 42.70
CA ASN A 141 -1.85 -14.84 41.94
C ASN A 141 -0.40 -14.71 41.42
N TRP A 142 0.14 -15.83 40.92
CA TRP A 142 1.48 -15.87 40.33
C TRP A 142 1.59 -16.84 39.16
N VAL A 143 2.45 -16.48 38.22
CA VAL A 143 2.93 -17.34 37.14
C VAL A 143 4.45 -17.33 37.17
N ALA A 144 5.08 -18.48 37.01
CA ALA A 144 6.52 -18.57 36.78
C ALA A 144 6.79 -19.35 35.50
N ALA A 145 7.85 -18.98 34.79
CA ALA A 145 8.24 -19.66 33.57
C ALA A 145 9.75 -19.78 33.43
N ARG A 146 10.16 -20.78 32.65
CA ARG A 146 11.54 -21.05 32.28
C ARG A 146 11.61 -21.55 30.85
N GLU A 147 12.55 -21.00 30.10
CA GLU A 147 12.92 -21.50 28.78
C GLU A 147 13.61 -22.87 28.89
N ARG A 148 13.25 -23.83 28.04
CA ARG A 148 13.90 -25.15 27.96
C ARG A 148 15.20 -25.08 27.17
N SER A 149 16.15 -24.31 27.67
CA SER A 149 17.51 -24.17 27.16
C SER A 149 18.54 -24.43 28.27
N PRO A 150 19.81 -24.70 27.92
CA PRO A 150 20.89 -24.82 28.90
C PRO A 150 21.06 -23.55 29.76
N GLN A 151 20.77 -22.37 29.21
CA GLN A 151 20.86 -21.07 29.89
C GLN A 151 19.52 -20.62 30.51
N GLY A 152 18.48 -21.45 30.44
CA GLY A 152 17.12 -21.11 30.86
C GLY A 152 16.98 -20.99 32.37
N ARG A 153 16.53 -19.82 32.83
CA ARG A 153 16.31 -19.48 34.24
C ARG A 153 14.84 -19.28 34.58
N TRP A 154 14.46 -19.65 35.81
CA TRP A 154 13.13 -19.38 36.34
C TRP A 154 12.90 -17.88 36.56
N ARG A 155 11.76 -17.39 36.07
CA ARG A 155 11.25 -16.02 36.22
C ARG A 155 9.82 -16.04 36.68
N PHE A 156 9.43 -15.06 37.48
CA PHE A 156 8.09 -14.82 37.99
C PHE A 156 7.46 -13.62 37.27
N TYR A 157 6.15 -13.70 37.09
CA TYR A 157 5.36 -12.74 36.33
C TYR A 157 4.14 -12.32 37.15
N MET A 158 3.82 -11.03 37.07
CA MET A 158 2.65 -10.44 37.73
C MET A 158 1.36 -10.90 37.07
N TRP A 159 0.41 -11.42 37.84
CA TRP A 159 -0.87 -11.91 37.33
C TRP A 159 -1.96 -11.90 38.41
N ASP A 160 -3.21 -11.63 38.02
CA ASP A 160 -4.37 -11.68 38.91
C ASP A 160 -4.23 -10.72 40.11
N ALA A 161 -3.70 -9.53 39.83
CA ALA A 161 -3.16 -8.59 40.80
C ALA A 161 -4.18 -7.55 41.32
N GLU A 162 -5.48 -7.78 41.11
CA GLU A 162 -6.55 -6.85 41.53
C GLU A 162 -6.76 -6.77 43.06
N GLY A 163 -6.23 -7.73 43.82
CA GLY A 163 -6.23 -7.75 45.28
C GLY A 163 -5.24 -6.79 45.95
N GLY A 164 -4.50 -5.99 45.18
CA GLY A 164 -3.54 -5.01 45.69
C GLY A 164 -4.17 -3.70 46.17
N PHE A 165 -3.34 -2.82 46.72
CA PHE A 165 -3.68 -1.46 47.10
C PHE A 165 -4.87 -1.37 48.09
N GLY A 166 -4.94 -2.28 49.05
CA GLY A 166 -5.94 -2.27 50.12
C GLY A 166 -7.37 -2.60 49.68
N SER A 167 -7.53 -3.42 48.63
CA SER A 167 -8.85 -3.88 48.17
C SER A 167 -9.71 -4.41 49.32
N ASP A 168 -10.97 -3.96 49.38
CA ASP A 168 -11.98 -4.26 50.42
C ASP A 168 -11.50 -4.13 51.87
N ASN A 169 -10.58 -3.20 52.16
CA ASN A 169 -9.95 -3.04 53.49
C ASN A 169 -9.24 -4.31 54.00
N ARG A 170 -8.83 -5.22 53.10
CA ARG A 170 -8.16 -6.48 53.46
C ARG A 170 -6.76 -6.22 54.01
N ASN A 171 -5.86 -5.71 53.17
CA ASN A 171 -4.48 -5.42 53.59
C ASN A 171 -4.29 -3.89 53.68
N PRO A 172 -4.12 -3.30 54.87
CA PRO A 172 -3.88 -1.87 55.00
C PRO A 172 -2.51 -1.46 54.43
N ALA A 173 -2.28 -0.16 54.23
CA ALA A 173 -0.97 0.35 53.76
C ALA A 173 0.19 0.02 54.72
N THR A 174 -0.14 -0.33 55.98
CA THR A 174 0.80 -0.80 57.00
C THR A 174 1.14 -2.29 56.89
N TYR A 175 0.42 -3.07 56.07
CA TYR A 175 0.58 -4.52 55.97
C TYR A 175 2.03 -4.91 55.64
N ASP A 176 2.52 -5.94 56.32
CA ASP A 176 3.84 -6.52 56.10
C ASP A 176 3.71 -7.89 55.42
N SER A 177 3.96 -7.90 54.12
CA SER A 177 3.90 -9.14 53.34
C SER A 177 5.02 -10.13 53.68
N PHE A 178 6.10 -9.70 54.34
CA PHE A 178 7.20 -10.58 54.72
C PHE A 178 6.81 -11.50 55.87
N ILE A 179 6.07 -10.99 56.86
CA ILE A 179 5.66 -11.76 58.05
C ILE A 179 4.16 -12.05 58.15
N GLY A 180 3.33 -11.44 57.30
CA GLY A 180 1.86 -11.58 57.35
C GLY A 180 1.23 -10.72 58.45
N ASP A 181 1.82 -9.56 58.75
CA ASP A 181 1.34 -8.65 59.80
C ASP A 181 0.35 -7.64 59.21
N ARG A 182 -0.85 -7.56 59.80
CA ARG A 182 -1.93 -6.69 59.37
C ARG A 182 -2.08 -5.42 60.19
N ASP A 183 -1.73 -5.41 61.46
CA ASP A 183 -1.89 -4.24 62.33
C ASP A 183 -0.61 -3.38 62.41
N GLY A 184 0.51 -3.88 61.89
CA GLY A 184 1.77 -3.17 61.82
C GLY A 184 2.52 -3.14 63.16
N ASP A 185 2.15 -4.02 64.10
CA ASP A 185 2.83 -4.15 65.39
C ASP A 185 4.20 -4.86 65.28
N GLY A 186 4.47 -5.45 64.11
CA GLY A 186 5.69 -6.19 63.83
C GLY A 186 5.66 -7.66 64.23
N VAL A 187 4.49 -8.22 64.50
CA VAL A 187 4.23 -9.61 64.83
C VAL A 187 3.32 -10.19 63.75
N GLY A 188 3.66 -11.39 63.25
CA GLY A 188 2.81 -12.04 62.24
C GLY A 188 1.43 -12.36 62.81
N GLY A 189 0.37 -11.84 62.21
CA GLY A 189 -1.02 -12.10 62.60
C GLY A 189 -1.49 -13.51 62.23
N ASP A 190 -2.34 -14.07 63.06
CA ASP A 190 -2.80 -15.46 63.22
C ASP A 190 -3.39 -16.14 61.96
N SER A 191 -3.56 -17.48 62.04
CA SER A 191 -3.82 -18.59 61.09
C SER A 191 -4.36 -18.37 59.66
N ASN A 192 -4.84 -17.18 59.28
CA ASN A 192 -5.44 -16.86 57.99
C ASN A 192 -4.65 -15.83 57.15
N THR A 193 -3.49 -15.35 57.63
CA THR A 193 -2.59 -14.48 56.85
C THR A 193 -1.55 -15.32 56.09
N VAL A 194 -1.09 -14.80 54.95
CA VAL A 194 -0.07 -15.46 54.11
C VAL A 194 1.14 -14.55 54.00
N ARG A 195 2.33 -15.12 54.19
CA ARG A 195 3.61 -14.42 54.21
C ARG A 195 4.58 -14.96 53.16
N ILE A 196 5.43 -14.10 52.59
CA ILE A 196 6.46 -14.52 51.63
C ILE A 196 7.69 -15.14 52.31
N ASP A 197 8.05 -14.69 53.51
CA ASP A 197 9.13 -15.30 54.30
C ASP A 197 8.55 -16.38 55.22
N ILE A 198 8.77 -17.65 54.87
CA ILE A 198 8.29 -18.78 55.68
C ILE A 198 9.29 -19.19 56.76
N GLY A 199 10.50 -18.61 56.77
CA GLY A 199 11.62 -19.01 57.60
C GLY A 199 12.39 -20.21 57.07
N ASP A 200 13.70 -20.26 57.32
CA ASP A 200 14.61 -21.28 56.78
C ASP A 200 14.24 -22.72 57.17
N ALA A 201 13.79 -22.92 58.41
CA ALA A 201 13.35 -24.23 58.88
C ALA A 201 12.12 -24.73 58.10
N ALA A 202 11.16 -23.84 57.82
CA ALA A 202 9.97 -24.20 57.04
C ALA A 202 10.32 -24.42 55.56
N ALA A 203 11.26 -23.66 55.00
CA ALA A 203 11.67 -23.80 53.60
C ALA A 203 12.39 -25.13 53.29
N THR A 204 12.96 -25.78 54.30
CA THR A 204 13.75 -27.03 54.18
C THR A 204 12.97 -28.30 54.54
N ALA A 205 11.77 -28.18 55.12
CA ALA A 205 10.93 -29.34 55.43
C ALA A 205 10.54 -30.13 54.16
N SER A 206 10.40 -31.45 54.28
CA SER A 206 10.04 -32.32 53.14
C SER A 206 8.69 -31.96 52.51
N ASN A 207 7.77 -31.40 53.32
CA ASN A 207 6.46 -30.90 52.93
C ASN A 207 6.42 -29.38 52.69
N ALA A 208 7.57 -28.69 52.64
CA ALA A 208 7.62 -27.25 52.42
C ALA A 208 6.93 -26.86 51.10
N PRO A 209 6.15 -25.76 51.07
CA PRO A 209 5.45 -25.31 49.88
C PRO A 209 6.38 -25.14 48.68
N LYS A 210 6.03 -25.76 47.55
CA LYS A 210 6.81 -25.70 46.31
C LYS A 210 6.42 -24.50 45.45
N ASP A 211 6.24 -23.33 46.07
CA ASP A 211 5.85 -22.07 45.44
C ASP A 211 6.91 -20.97 45.63
N VAL A 212 6.57 -19.73 45.25
CA VAL A 212 7.48 -18.57 45.30
C VAL A 212 8.06 -18.29 46.70
N ARG A 213 7.43 -18.75 47.79
CA ARG A 213 7.92 -18.56 49.17
C ARG A 213 9.25 -19.26 49.41
N THR A 214 9.40 -20.50 48.93
CA THR A 214 10.67 -21.23 49.08
C THR A 214 11.78 -20.55 48.30
N PHE A 215 11.51 -20.06 47.09
CA PHE A 215 12.50 -19.35 46.29
C PHE A 215 13.00 -18.11 47.01
N TYR A 216 12.08 -17.23 47.44
CA TYR A 216 12.44 -16.01 48.14
C TYR A 216 13.17 -16.29 49.46
N THR A 217 12.60 -17.14 50.33
CA THR A 217 13.16 -17.42 51.66
C THR A 217 14.58 -17.97 51.55
N ARG A 218 14.84 -18.90 50.61
CA ARG A 218 16.17 -19.47 50.43
C ARG A 218 17.14 -18.46 49.82
N LEU A 219 16.76 -17.73 48.78
CA LEU A 219 17.63 -16.71 48.19
C LEU A 219 17.98 -15.61 49.20
N ARG A 220 17.01 -15.18 50.01
CA ARG A 220 17.15 -14.18 51.08
C ARG A 220 18.21 -14.54 52.12
N SER A 221 18.49 -15.81 52.38
CA SER A 221 19.55 -16.18 53.32
C SER A 221 20.94 -15.75 52.82
N SER A 222 21.12 -15.58 51.51
CA SER A 222 22.36 -15.13 50.90
C SER A 222 22.63 -13.64 51.17
N PRO A 223 23.79 -13.26 51.74
CA PRO A 223 24.20 -11.86 51.81
C PRO A 223 24.25 -11.17 50.44
N GLU A 224 24.64 -11.91 49.40
CA GLU A 224 24.72 -11.39 48.02
C GLU A 224 23.33 -11.09 47.45
N PHE A 225 22.34 -11.96 47.70
CA PHE A 225 20.96 -11.68 47.30
C PHE A 225 20.37 -10.49 48.05
N ARG A 226 20.63 -10.36 49.36
CA ARG A 226 20.11 -9.24 50.16
C ARG A 226 20.66 -7.90 49.65
N LEU A 227 21.95 -7.83 49.36
CA LEU A 227 22.54 -6.64 48.73
C LEU A 227 21.97 -6.42 47.32
N ARG A 228 21.80 -7.48 46.53
CA ARG A 228 21.19 -7.37 45.20
C ARG A 228 19.75 -6.87 45.26
N PHE A 229 18.97 -7.32 46.24
CA PHE A 229 17.62 -6.82 46.50
C PHE A 229 17.67 -5.33 46.85
N ALA A 230 18.65 -4.90 47.64
CA ALA A 230 18.89 -3.49 47.94
C ALA A 230 19.23 -2.69 46.67
N ASP A 231 20.02 -3.24 45.73
CA ASP A 231 20.30 -2.59 44.44
C ASP A 231 19.02 -2.38 43.63
N ARG A 232 18.15 -3.40 43.57
CA ARG A 232 16.86 -3.29 42.90
C ARG A 232 15.97 -2.26 43.61
N ALA A 233 16.02 -2.20 44.94
CA ALA A 233 15.24 -1.24 45.73
C ALA A 233 15.73 0.19 45.49
N GLN A 234 17.05 0.40 45.42
CA GLN A 234 17.67 1.68 45.05
C GLN A 234 17.20 2.11 43.66
N LYS A 235 17.22 1.20 42.69
CA LYS A 235 16.76 1.47 41.31
C LYS A 235 15.28 1.87 41.22
N HIS A 236 14.41 1.22 41.98
CA HIS A 236 12.96 1.37 41.77
C HIS A 236 12.29 2.37 42.72
N LEU A 237 12.84 2.62 43.92
CA LEU A 237 12.24 3.52 44.91
C LEU A 237 12.80 4.95 44.89
N PHE A 238 13.84 5.20 44.08
CA PHE A 238 14.56 6.47 43.99
C PHE A 238 14.72 6.92 42.54
N HIS A 239 15.07 8.20 42.37
CA HIS A 239 15.50 8.81 41.09
C HIS A 239 14.61 8.52 39.86
N GLY A 240 13.29 8.46 40.05
CA GLY A 240 12.35 8.20 38.95
C GLY A 240 12.08 6.71 38.66
N GLY A 241 12.57 5.80 39.51
CA GLY A 241 12.24 4.38 39.46
C GLY A 241 10.73 4.10 39.48
N CYS A 242 10.31 2.91 39.06
CA CYS A 242 8.89 2.61 38.84
C CYS A 242 8.03 2.57 40.11
N LEU A 243 8.64 2.54 41.30
CA LEU A 243 7.97 2.59 42.62
C LEU A 243 8.13 3.97 43.30
N THR A 244 8.56 5.00 42.58
CA THR A 244 8.40 6.38 43.04
C THR A 244 6.96 6.82 42.88
N ARG A 245 6.52 7.78 43.72
CA ARG A 245 5.16 8.33 43.66
C ARG A 245 4.86 8.85 42.26
N GLU A 246 5.81 9.59 41.67
CA GLU A 246 5.68 10.24 40.37
C GLU A 246 5.44 9.21 39.25
N SER A 247 6.25 8.16 39.19
CA SER A 247 6.16 7.11 38.16
C SER A 247 4.89 6.27 38.30
N MET A 248 4.50 5.92 39.52
CA MET A 248 3.23 5.23 39.79
C MET A 248 2.03 6.10 39.45
N GLN A 249 2.07 7.40 39.80
CA GLN A 249 1.01 8.35 39.46
C GLN A 249 0.86 8.55 37.96
N ALA A 250 1.95 8.60 37.20
CA ALA A 250 1.90 8.69 35.75
C ALA A 250 1.21 7.46 35.13
N THR A 251 1.58 6.26 35.60
CA THR A 251 0.96 5.00 35.15
C THR A 251 -0.52 4.93 35.54
N TYR A 252 -0.85 5.30 36.76
CA TYR A 252 -2.23 5.39 37.26
C TYR A 252 -3.07 6.35 36.43
N THR A 253 -2.58 7.57 36.19
CA THR A 253 -3.30 8.63 35.45
C THR A 253 -3.60 8.17 34.03
N MET A 254 -2.63 7.55 33.36
CA MET A 254 -2.82 6.97 32.03
C MET A 254 -3.94 5.93 32.00
N LEU A 255 -3.98 5.01 32.97
CA LEU A 255 -5.02 3.97 33.04
C LEU A 255 -6.39 4.53 33.41
N ARG A 256 -6.42 5.49 34.34
CA ARG A 256 -7.63 6.23 34.71
C ARG A 256 -8.22 6.92 33.48
N ASP A 257 -7.41 7.64 32.72
CA ASP A 257 -7.87 8.38 31.56
C ASP A 257 -8.32 7.44 30.43
N LEU A 258 -7.72 6.26 30.32
CA LEU A 258 -8.13 5.21 29.38
C LEU A 258 -9.50 4.60 29.71
N ILE A 259 -9.79 4.33 30.99
CA ILE A 259 -11.02 3.65 31.40
C ILE A 259 -12.20 4.61 31.63
N ASN A 260 -11.93 5.87 31.98
CA ASN A 260 -12.94 6.86 32.33
C ASN A 260 -14.01 7.07 31.24
N PRO A 261 -13.68 7.18 29.93
CA PRO A 261 -14.69 7.29 28.88
C PRO A 261 -15.66 6.10 28.89
N ILE A 262 -15.13 4.88 29.03
CA ILE A 262 -15.93 3.65 29.09
C ILE A 262 -16.83 3.65 30.33
N MET A 263 -16.30 3.97 31.51
CA MET A 263 -17.10 4.01 32.75
C MET A 263 -18.17 5.11 32.72
N ARG A 264 -17.87 6.27 32.12
CA ARG A 264 -18.82 7.37 31.97
C ARG A 264 -20.01 6.97 31.12
N GLU A 265 -19.76 6.28 30.02
CA GLU A 265 -20.81 5.80 29.13
C GLU A 265 -21.61 4.64 29.74
N THR A 266 -20.93 3.71 30.42
CA THR A 266 -21.53 2.43 30.82
C THR A 266 -22.14 2.41 32.22
N ILE A 267 -21.59 3.16 33.17
CA ILE A 267 -22.04 3.17 34.58
C ILE A 267 -22.26 4.59 35.12
N GLY A 268 -22.22 5.62 34.25
CA GLY A 268 -22.51 7.02 34.61
C GLY A 268 -21.52 7.65 35.60
N SER A 269 -20.36 7.03 35.83
CA SER A 269 -19.40 7.43 36.87
C SER A 269 -17.98 7.52 36.32
N TYR A 270 -17.14 8.31 37.00
CA TYR A 270 -15.68 8.25 36.80
C TYR A 270 -15.07 7.19 37.71
N MET A 271 -13.85 6.78 37.40
CA MET A 271 -13.08 5.84 38.21
C MET A 271 -12.86 6.40 39.63
N ASN A 272 -12.96 5.54 40.64
CA ASN A 272 -12.82 5.84 42.05
C ASN A 272 -11.34 5.91 42.43
N GLU A 273 -10.90 7.11 42.81
CA GLU A 273 -9.50 7.41 43.09
C GLU A 273 -9.07 7.14 44.55
N SER A 274 -9.99 6.66 45.41
CA SER A 274 -9.72 6.52 46.84
C SER A 274 -8.53 5.60 47.17
N PHE A 275 -8.35 4.50 46.42
CA PHE A 275 -7.18 3.63 46.61
C PHE A 275 -5.87 4.35 46.26
N TYR A 276 -5.85 5.16 45.20
CA TYR A 276 -4.68 5.94 44.80
C TYR A 276 -4.34 6.96 45.89
N ASN A 277 -5.34 7.67 46.40
CA ASN A 277 -5.16 8.67 47.47
C ASN A 277 -4.61 8.04 48.75
N ALA A 278 -5.15 6.88 49.16
CA ALA A 278 -4.73 6.19 50.37
C ALA A 278 -3.34 5.54 50.25
N TRP A 279 -2.97 5.06 49.05
CA TRP A 279 -1.80 4.21 48.88
C TRP A 279 -0.60 4.88 48.21
N ILE A 280 -0.83 5.58 47.10
CA ILE A 280 0.23 6.16 46.26
C ILE A 280 0.44 7.63 46.62
N ALA A 281 -0.62 8.44 46.66
CA ALA A 281 -0.50 9.88 46.91
C ALA A 281 -0.02 10.18 48.34
N SER A 282 -0.38 9.35 49.33
CA SER A 282 -0.08 9.59 50.75
C SER A 282 1.38 9.38 51.15
N ASP A 283 2.22 8.74 50.31
CA ASP A 283 3.55 8.18 50.66
C ASP A 283 3.60 7.22 51.86
N THR A 284 2.47 6.96 52.52
CA THR A 284 2.45 6.12 53.73
C THR A 284 2.96 4.73 53.41
N ARG A 285 2.50 4.14 52.29
CA ARG A 285 2.99 2.82 51.89
C ARG A 285 4.49 2.82 51.60
N ARG A 286 4.99 3.81 50.84
CA ARG A 286 6.41 3.89 50.49
C ARG A 286 7.29 3.92 51.73
N ASN A 287 6.93 4.73 52.72
CA ASN A 287 7.69 4.85 53.96
C ASN A 287 7.65 3.56 54.80
N VAL A 288 6.46 2.95 54.94
CA VAL A 288 6.31 1.67 55.65
C VAL A 288 7.11 0.56 54.96
N PHE A 289 6.96 0.42 53.65
CA PHE A 289 7.66 -0.62 52.90
C PHE A 289 9.18 -0.45 53.00
N PHE A 290 9.68 0.78 52.90
CA PHE A 290 11.11 1.03 53.06
C PHE A 290 11.61 0.65 54.47
N ALA A 291 10.85 0.96 55.52
CA ALA A 291 11.16 0.52 56.88
C ALA A 291 11.18 -1.01 57.02
N GLN A 292 10.26 -1.71 56.34
CA GLN A 292 10.25 -3.19 56.28
C GLN A 292 11.53 -3.72 55.60
N LEU A 293 11.98 -3.12 54.49
CA LEU A 293 13.24 -3.52 53.83
C LEU A 293 14.45 -3.40 54.77
N VAL A 294 14.54 -2.31 55.54
CA VAL A 294 15.60 -2.11 56.55
C VAL A 294 15.50 -3.16 57.65
N ARG A 295 14.31 -3.34 58.24
CA ARG A 295 14.07 -4.31 59.32
C ARG A 295 14.50 -5.72 58.96
N TYR A 296 14.26 -6.11 57.71
CA TYR A 296 14.58 -7.43 57.20
C TYR A 296 15.97 -7.53 56.56
N GLY A 297 16.83 -6.52 56.70
CA GLY A 297 18.20 -6.56 56.17
C GLY A 297 18.26 -6.70 54.64
N LEU A 298 17.22 -6.22 53.94
CA LEU A 298 17.18 -6.05 52.48
C LEU A 298 17.67 -4.65 52.08
N TRP A 299 18.10 -3.87 53.06
CA TRP A 299 18.70 -2.56 52.89
C TRP A 299 19.85 -2.38 53.90
N PRO A 300 21.08 -2.10 53.46
CA PRO A 300 22.23 -1.92 54.35
C PRO A 300 22.22 -0.54 55.05
N ALA A 301 23.05 -0.37 56.09
CA ALA A 301 23.17 0.92 56.77
C ALA A 301 23.93 1.96 55.92
N THR A 302 24.91 1.49 55.14
CA THR A 302 25.68 2.31 54.19
C THR A 302 24.81 2.71 53.00
N ARG A 303 24.57 4.01 52.84
CA ARG A 303 23.72 4.59 51.79
C ARG A 303 24.44 4.63 50.44
N ALA A 304 23.68 4.47 49.36
CA ALA A 304 24.19 4.59 47.99
C ALA A 304 24.78 5.99 47.72
N PRO A 305 25.81 6.11 46.85
CA PRO A 305 26.31 7.42 46.45
C PRO A 305 25.29 8.18 45.59
N GLU A 306 25.39 9.50 45.57
CA GLU A 306 24.48 10.37 44.82
C GLU A 306 25.19 11.07 43.67
N PHE A 307 24.59 11.06 42.48
CA PHE A 307 25.12 11.75 41.30
C PHE A 307 24.59 13.18 41.23
N SER A 308 25.40 14.14 40.78
CA SER A 308 24.95 15.53 40.55
C SER A 308 23.81 15.64 39.55
N GLN A 309 23.71 14.67 38.64
CA GLN A 309 22.60 14.45 37.71
C GLN A 309 22.38 12.95 37.62
N HIS A 310 21.14 12.48 37.68
CA HIS A 310 20.81 11.06 37.57
C HIS A 310 20.47 10.68 36.12
N GLY A 311 21.49 10.54 35.29
CA GLY A 311 21.36 10.13 33.88
C GLY A 311 20.68 11.17 32.99
N GLY A 312 20.23 10.74 31.82
CA GLY A 312 19.61 11.60 30.81
C GLY A 312 20.63 12.20 29.84
N GLU A 313 20.16 13.10 28.98
CA GLU A 313 21.01 13.78 28.00
C GLU A 313 21.92 14.80 28.69
N VAL A 314 23.22 14.79 28.35
CA VAL A 314 24.20 15.77 28.81
C VAL A 314 24.97 16.35 27.64
N SER A 315 25.25 17.65 27.69
CA SER A 315 26.11 18.28 26.69
C SER A 315 27.56 17.77 26.80
N THR A 316 28.30 17.83 25.69
CA THR A 316 29.74 17.55 25.74
C THR A 316 30.43 18.53 26.71
N ASN A 317 31.28 17.98 27.59
CA ASN A 317 31.97 18.68 28.70
C ASN A 317 31.14 18.94 29.98
N THR A 318 29.94 18.36 30.12
CA THR A 318 29.26 18.35 31.43
C THR A 318 30.03 17.47 32.41
N TRP A 319 30.47 18.07 33.52
CA TRP A 319 31.08 17.36 34.64
C TRP A 319 29.99 16.76 35.52
N VAL A 320 30.05 15.46 35.75
CA VAL A 320 29.21 14.76 36.72
C VAL A 320 30.03 14.49 37.97
N THR A 321 29.49 14.85 39.12
CA THR A 321 30.11 14.55 40.41
C THR A 321 29.37 13.42 41.11
N ILE A 322 30.12 12.61 41.85
CA ILE A 322 29.60 11.58 42.73
C ILE A 322 29.83 12.04 44.18
N SER A 323 28.78 12.05 44.98
CA SER A 323 28.82 12.44 46.39
C SER A 323 28.57 11.22 47.29
N ASN A 324 29.30 11.15 48.41
CA ASN A 324 29.10 10.12 49.43
C ASN A 324 28.23 10.70 50.55
N PRO A 325 26.98 10.25 50.75
CA PRO A 325 26.10 10.79 51.80
C PRO A 325 26.38 10.19 53.19
N ASN A 326 27.37 9.31 53.33
CA ASN A 326 27.73 8.68 54.59
C ASN A 326 28.82 9.47 55.33
N SER A 327 28.99 9.23 56.64
CA SER A 327 30.03 9.89 57.46
C SER A 327 31.47 9.48 57.11
N GLY A 328 31.65 8.53 56.19
CA GLY A 328 32.95 8.02 55.73
C GLY A 328 32.79 6.95 54.63
N GLY A 329 33.90 6.30 54.27
CA GLY A 329 33.94 5.25 53.24
C GLY A 329 34.41 5.75 51.86
N THR A 330 34.78 4.81 51.00
CA THR A 330 35.34 5.07 49.66
C THR A 330 34.30 4.79 48.59
N VAL A 331 34.10 5.72 47.66
CA VAL A 331 33.24 5.53 46.50
C VAL A 331 34.05 4.80 45.41
N TYR A 332 33.50 3.71 44.89
CA TYR A 332 34.03 2.99 43.72
C TYR A 332 33.05 3.10 42.56
N TRP A 333 33.56 3.29 41.34
CA TRP A 333 32.73 3.53 40.14
C TRP A 333 33.28 2.88 38.87
N THR A 334 32.41 2.73 37.87
CA THR A 334 32.69 2.27 36.51
C THR A 334 31.79 2.99 35.49
N ILE A 335 32.18 3.03 34.22
CA ILE A 335 31.36 3.59 33.11
C ILE A 335 31.09 2.60 31.97
N ASN A 336 31.62 1.39 32.08
CA ASN A 336 31.47 0.32 31.10
C ASN A 336 30.26 -0.58 31.40
N GLY A 337 29.39 -0.19 32.34
CA GLY A 337 28.22 -0.97 32.75
C GLY A 337 28.49 -2.15 33.69
N VAL A 338 29.74 -2.40 34.10
CA VAL A 338 30.09 -3.46 35.08
C VAL A 338 29.87 -2.96 36.52
N ASP A 339 29.43 -3.80 37.44
CA ASP A 339 29.33 -3.42 38.85
C ASP A 339 30.73 -3.12 39.45
N PRO A 340 30.95 -2.02 40.19
CA PRO A 340 32.23 -1.73 40.83
C PRO A 340 32.62 -2.72 41.97
N ARG A 341 31.72 -3.63 42.33
CA ARG A 341 31.94 -4.70 43.32
C ARG A 341 31.82 -6.09 42.66
N ALA A 342 32.81 -6.95 42.88
CA ALA A 342 32.75 -8.35 42.50
C ALA A 342 31.96 -9.20 43.52
N LEU A 343 31.50 -10.38 43.09
CA LEU A 343 30.87 -11.36 43.97
C LEU A 343 31.80 -11.70 45.15
N GLY A 344 31.29 -11.72 46.37
CA GLY A 344 32.09 -11.91 47.59
C GLY A 344 32.70 -10.61 48.16
N GLY A 345 32.54 -9.47 47.48
CA GLY A 345 32.79 -8.15 48.07
C GLY A 345 34.12 -7.47 47.73
N ALA A 346 34.93 -8.04 46.84
CA ALA A 346 36.15 -7.38 46.37
C ALA A 346 35.81 -6.14 45.51
N ALA A 347 36.51 -5.03 45.74
CA ALA A 347 36.40 -3.84 44.90
C ALA A 347 37.09 -4.09 43.55
N VAL A 348 36.38 -3.85 42.45
CA VAL A 348 36.89 -3.97 41.07
C VAL A 348 36.71 -2.69 40.25
N GLY A 349 35.94 -1.73 40.76
CA GLY A 349 35.82 -0.39 40.19
C GLY A 349 36.99 0.52 40.57
N MET A 350 37.03 1.70 39.96
CA MET A 350 38.02 2.74 40.28
C MET A 350 37.58 3.53 41.51
N PRO A 351 38.49 3.88 42.44
CA PRO A 351 38.17 4.81 43.50
C PRO A 351 37.86 6.20 42.92
N TYR A 352 36.81 6.85 43.40
CA TYR A 352 36.42 8.18 42.97
C TYR A 352 37.32 9.24 43.62
N VAL A 353 38.02 10.02 42.79
CA VAL A 353 38.99 11.05 43.23
C VAL A 353 38.67 12.46 42.73
N GLY A 354 37.60 12.63 41.93
CA GLY A 354 37.20 13.92 41.35
C GLY A 354 36.13 13.76 40.27
N SER A 355 35.59 14.88 39.80
CA SER A 355 34.52 14.93 38.78
C SER A 355 34.86 14.11 37.54
N ILE A 356 33.83 13.51 36.92
CA ILE A 356 33.94 12.67 35.74
C ILE A 356 33.26 13.31 34.53
N GLN A 357 33.81 13.04 33.34
CA GLN A 357 33.28 13.51 32.05
C GLN A 357 33.00 12.30 31.13
N PHE A 358 31.92 12.38 30.36
CA PHE A 358 31.55 11.38 29.36
C PHE A 358 31.90 11.88 27.95
N ALA A 359 32.74 11.13 27.23
CA ALA A 359 33.08 11.42 25.82
C ALA A 359 32.05 10.85 24.82
N ALA A 360 31.24 9.90 25.27
CA ALA A 360 30.16 9.27 24.54
C ALA A 360 29.12 8.74 25.55
N THR A 361 27.97 8.29 25.05
CA THR A 361 26.95 7.65 25.87
C THR A 361 27.54 6.51 26.72
N ALA A 362 27.29 6.52 28.03
CA ALA A 362 27.88 5.56 28.97
C ALA A 362 26.95 5.27 30.16
N MET A 363 27.08 4.07 30.73
CA MET A 363 26.36 3.64 31.93
C MET A 363 27.26 3.81 33.15
N LEU A 364 27.00 4.83 33.96
CA LEU A 364 27.71 5.07 35.22
C LEU A 364 27.15 4.16 36.31
N LYS A 365 28.02 3.42 37.00
CA LYS A 365 27.69 2.60 38.17
C LYS A 365 28.61 2.95 39.33
N ALA A 366 28.05 3.11 40.53
CA ALA A 366 28.83 3.48 41.72
C ALA A 366 28.29 2.87 43.01
N ARG A 367 29.19 2.60 43.96
CA ARG A 367 28.89 2.15 45.33
C ARG A 367 29.83 2.79 46.34
N VAL A 368 29.41 2.85 47.60
CA VAL A 368 30.26 3.20 48.75
C VAL A 368 30.68 1.92 49.48
N LEU A 369 31.97 1.78 49.77
CA LEU A 369 32.50 0.81 50.72
C LEU A 369 32.80 1.53 52.04
N SER A 370 32.05 1.21 53.09
CA SER A 370 32.27 1.80 54.42
C SER A 370 33.58 1.32 55.05
N ALA A 371 34.07 2.05 56.05
CA ALA A 371 35.27 1.66 56.80
C ALA A 371 35.12 0.30 57.54
N GLY A 372 33.88 -0.11 57.83
CA GLY A 372 33.55 -1.41 58.43
C GLY A 372 33.41 -2.56 57.43
N GLY A 373 33.61 -2.32 56.12
CA GLY A 373 33.52 -3.34 55.08
C GLY A 373 32.10 -3.58 54.53
N GLU A 374 31.09 -2.83 54.97
CA GLU A 374 29.73 -2.90 54.41
C GLU A 374 29.66 -2.10 53.09
N TRP A 375 29.05 -2.71 52.07
CA TRP A 375 28.80 -2.08 50.77
C TRP A 375 27.41 -1.45 50.70
N SER A 376 27.31 -0.27 50.09
CA SER A 376 26.03 0.36 49.76
C SER A 376 25.29 -0.37 48.63
N PRO A 377 23.98 -0.11 48.45
CA PRO A 377 23.28 -0.44 47.21
C PRO A 377 23.94 0.23 45.99
N LEU A 378 23.73 -0.36 44.82
CA LEU A 378 24.22 0.16 43.55
C LEU A 378 23.44 1.40 43.12
N GLN A 379 24.15 2.50 42.87
CA GLN A 379 23.62 3.60 42.09
C GLN A 379 24.02 3.41 40.63
N GLU A 380 23.05 3.44 39.71
CA GLU A 380 23.30 3.35 38.27
C GLU A 380 22.49 4.38 37.48
N ALA A 381 23.07 4.94 36.42
CA ALA A 381 22.37 5.84 35.51
C ALA A 381 22.99 5.85 34.10
N LEU A 382 22.15 5.90 33.06
CA LEU A 382 22.58 6.06 31.67
C LEU A 382 22.72 7.55 31.35
N PHE A 383 23.91 7.97 30.94
CA PHE A 383 24.15 9.31 30.41
C PHE A 383 24.23 9.24 28.90
N THR A 384 23.34 9.94 28.22
CA THR A 384 23.31 10.05 26.77
C THR A 384 24.09 11.30 26.37
N VAL A 385 25.16 11.14 25.60
CA VAL A 385 25.91 12.29 25.07
C VAL A 385 25.59 12.36 23.58
N PRO A 386 24.85 13.37 23.10
CA PRO A 386 24.62 13.54 21.68
C PRO A 386 25.95 13.69 20.96
N LEU A 387 26.13 12.99 19.85
CA LEU A 387 27.21 13.33 18.92
C LEU A 387 26.94 14.77 18.46
N ARG A 388 27.86 15.71 18.71
CA ARG A 388 27.80 17.03 18.08
C ARG A 388 27.80 16.78 16.58
N MET A 389 26.69 17.02 15.89
CA MET A 389 26.68 16.96 14.43
C MET A 389 27.63 18.07 13.95
N PRO A 390 28.78 17.72 13.35
CA PRO A 390 29.70 18.71 12.81
C PRO A 390 28.97 19.55 11.77
N PHE A 391 29.12 20.87 11.82
CA PHE A 391 28.50 21.76 10.84
C PHE A 391 29.53 22.64 10.13
N PHE A 392 29.27 22.89 8.85
CA PHE A 392 30.13 23.68 7.99
C PHE A 392 30.03 25.17 8.32
N LEU A 393 31.17 25.79 8.65
CA LEU A 393 31.28 27.19 9.10
C LEU A 393 31.29 28.22 7.95
N PRO A 394 31.97 27.99 6.80
CA PRO A 394 32.12 29.01 5.77
C PRO A 394 30.78 29.47 5.17
N SER A 395 30.61 30.79 5.03
CA SER A 395 29.44 31.39 4.38
C SER A 395 29.48 31.36 2.85
N GLY A 396 30.66 31.18 2.26
CA GLY A 396 30.89 31.05 0.82
C GLY A 396 31.57 29.72 0.46
N ASN A 397 32.15 29.67 -0.75
CA ASN A 397 32.87 28.48 -1.23
C ASN A 397 34.08 28.19 -0.34
N ALA A 398 34.23 26.93 0.06
CA ALA A 398 35.38 26.48 0.84
C ALA A 398 35.55 24.95 0.71
N ASP A 399 36.69 24.44 1.16
CA ASP A 399 37.01 23.01 1.05
C ASP A 399 36.43 22.25 2.26
N TRP A 400 35.69 21.16 2.01
CA TRP A 400 35.20 20.22 3.03
C TRP A 400 36.36 19.63 3.83
N THR A 401 37.47 19.33 3.15
CA THR A 401 38.60 18.57 3.67
C THR A 401 39.62 19.44 4.40
N VAL A 402 39.14 20.46 5.10
CA VAL A 402 39.94 21.39 5.91
C VAL A 402 39.28 21.51 7.29
N ASP A 403 39.96 21.04 8.34
CA ASP A 403 39.44 20.97 9.71
C ASP A 403 38.87 22.32 10.20
N GLY A 404 39.56 23.43 9.87
CA GLY A 404 39.14 24.79 10.23
C GLY A 404 37.80 25.25 9.64
N ASN A 405 37.26 24.55 8.64
CA ASN A 405 35.96 24.85 8.05
C ASN A 405 34.79 24.16 8.78
N TRP A 406 35.06 23.38 9.83
CA TRP A 406 34.05 22.64 10.58
C TRP A 406 34.00 23.06 12.05
N SER A 407 32.81 22.98 12.63
CA SER A 407 32.59 23.27 14.05
C SER A 407 33.29 22.32 15.02
N THR A 408 33.88 21.24 14.51
CA THR A 408 34.72 20.29 15.26
C THR A 408 36.16 20.74 15.45
N SER A 409 36.62 21.75 14.70
CA SER A 409 38.00 22.27 14.79
C SER A 409 38.41 22.52 16.25
N PRO A 410 39.61 22.06 16.69
CA PRO A 410 40.71 21.53 15.88
C PRO A 410 40.64 20.03 15.55
N GLN A 411 39.53 19.34 15.83
CA GLN A 411 39.36 17.94 15.42
C GLN A 411 39.16 17.81 13.90
N PRO A 412 39.44 16.64 13.31
CA PRO A 412 39.29 16.41 11.89
C PRO A 412 37.92 16.81 11.34
N TYR A 413 37.90 17.24 10.08
CA TYR A 413 36.64 17.37 9.33
C TYR A 413 35.87 16.03 9.30
N PRO A 414 34.56 16.04 9.05
CA PRO A 414 33.75 14.82 9.00
C PRO A 414 34.22 13.89 7.88
N ASP A 415 34.86 12.80 8.28
CA ASP A 415 35.30 11.70 7.42
C ASP A 415 35.42 10.41 8.25
N GLY A 416 34.57 9.42 7.97
CA GLY A 416 34.51 8.14 8.64
C GLY A 416 33.19 7.40 8.45
N ILE A 417 33.21 6.08 8.62
CA ILE A 417 32.00 5.26 8.63
C ILE A 417 31.07 5.75 9.74
N GLY A 418 29.81 6.07 9.41
CA GLY A 418 28.86 6.60 10.39
C GLY A 418 29.07 8.08 10.75
N ALA A 419 30.06 8.77 10.19
CA ALA A 419 30.29 10.19 10.46
C ALA A 419 29.12 11.04 9.94
N GLU A 420 28.81 12.11 10.66
CA GLU A 420 27.71 13.01 10.35
C GLU A 420 28.24 14.37 9.89
N ALA A 421 27.51 15.02 8.99
CA ALA A 421 27.85 16.34 8.51
C ALA A 421 26.59 17.18 8.25
N LEU A 422 26.54 18.40 8.78
CA LEU A 422 25.49 19.38 8.55
C LEU A 422 26.04 20.55 7.74
N ILE A 423 25.33 20.95 6.70
CA ILE A 423 25.60 22.17 5.96
C ILE A 423 24.38 23.08 6.15
N PRO A 424 24.52 24.20 6.88
CA PRO A 424 23.39 25.05 7.23
C PRO A 424 22.82 25.77 6.00
N ALA A 425 21.78 26.58 6.19
CA ALA A 425 21.26 27.44 5.11
C ALA A 425 22.34 28.45 4.63
N PRO A 426 22.53 28.65 3.31
CA PRO A 426 23.36 29.72 2.80
C PRO A 426 22.64 31.05 3.00
N SER A 427 23.29 32.04 3.60
CA SER A 427 22.63 33.32 3.93
C SER A 427 22.84 34.44 2.91
N THR A 428 23.91 34.39 2.11
CA THR A 428 24.34 35.52 1.25
C THR A 428 24.45 35.19 -0.24
N ALA A 429 24.82 33.96 -0.59
CA ALA A 429 24.97 33.51 -1.97
C ALA A 429 24.96 31.97 -2.04
N SER A 430 24.80 31.43 -3.25
CA SER A 430 25.06 30.02 -3.50
C SER A 430 26.51 29.67 -3.16
N ARG A 431 26.74 28.52 -2.52
CA ARG A 431 28.07 28.09 -2.08
C ARG A 431 28.38 26.63 -2.40
N GLU A 432 29.67 26.33 -2.44
CA GLU A 432 30.23 25.00 -2.69
C GLU A 432 31.12 24.52 -1.53
N ALA A 433 30.87 23.30 -1.04
CA ALA A 433 31.77 22.57 -0.16
C ALA A 433 32.58 21.56 -0.99
N ASN A 434 33.88 21.80 -1.15
CA ASN A 434 34.71 21.08 -2.11
C ASN A 434 35.48 19.90 -1.49
N LEU A 435 35.42 18.72 -2.10
CA LEU A 435 36.19 17.53 -1.71
C LEU A 435 37.59 17.60 -2.34
N ARG A 436 38.65 17.83 -1.55
CA ARG A 436 40.06 17.75 -2.02
C ARG A 436 40.73 16.40 -1.78
N SER A 437 40.04 15.51 -1.08
CA SER A 437 40.33 14.09 -0.88
C SER A 437 39.01 13.31 -0.87
N PRO A 438 39.03 11.97 -1.08
CA PRO A 438 37.85 11.15 -0.87
C PRO A 438 37.29 11.31 0.55
N VAL A 439 35.97 11.31 0.70
CA VAL A 439 35.28 11.46 1.99
C VAL A 439 34.26 10.35 2.18
N THR A 440 34.22 9.75 3.37
CA THR A 440 33.21 8.77 3.78
C THR A 440 32.34 9.35 4.90
N ILE A 441 31.02 9.22 4.81
CA ILE A 441 30.07 9.65 5.85
C ILE A 441 28.91 8.67 6.01
N GLY A 442 28.33 8.61 7.21
CA GLY A 442 27.06 7.93 7.48
C GLY A 442 25.83 8.81 7.28
N GLY A 443 25.98 10.14 7.40
CA GLY A 443 24.86 11.06 7.19
C GLY A 443 25.24 12.47 6.80
N LEU A 444 24.39 13.07 5.94
CA LEU A 444 24.48 14.45 5.48
C LEU A 444 23.14 15.15 5.67
N THR A 445 23.13 16.30 6.34
CA THR A 445 21.98 17.21 6.40
C THR A 445 22.30 18.49 5.64
N LEU A 446 21.46 18.83 4.65
CA LEU A 446 21.48 20.11 3.96
C LEU A 446 20.28 20.93 4.44
N GLU A 447 20.52 21.96 5.22
CA GLU A 447 19.46 22.91 5.59
C GLU A 447 19.39 24.00 4.53
N LEU A 448 18.20 24.29 4.04
CA LEU A 448 17.94 25.37 3.08
C LEU A 448 17.33 26.60 3.78
N GLY A 449 16.66 26.40 4.91
CA GLY A 449 15.92 27.48 5.59
C GLY A 449 14.91 28.13 4.62
N ASP A 450 14.79 29.46 4.68
CA ASP A 450 14.04 30.26 3.71
C ASP A 450 14.94 30.84 2.59
N SER A 451 16.16 30.30 2.43
CA SER A 451 17.14 30.80 1.48
C SER A 451 16.77 30.49 0.03
N PRO A 452 16.95 31.43 -0.92
CA PRO A 452 16.84 31.17 -2.35
C PRO A 452 18.13 30.55 -2.95
N TYR A 453 19.18 30.40 -2.16
CA TYR A 453 20.51 30.04 -2.63
C TYR A 453 20.76 28.53 -2.62
N ARG A 454 21.73 28.08 -3.43
CA ARG A 454 22.13 26.68 -3.54
C ARG A 454 23.21 26.30 -2.53
N ASN A 455 23.07 25.13 -1.89
CA ASN A 455 24.15 24.43 -1.20
C ASN A 455 24.66 23.28 -2.07
N LYS A 456 25.87 23.38 -2.61
CA LYS A 456 26.46 22.35 -3.48
C LYS A 456 27.61 21.61 -2.81
N ILE A 457 27.65 20.29 -2.95
CA ILE A 457 28.82 19.45 -2.66
C ILE A 457 29.45 19.06 -3.98
N SER A 458 30.75 19.30 -4.08
CA SER A 458 31.49 19.25 -5.33
C SER A 458 32.85 18.62 -5.08
N ASP A 459 33.39 17.87 -6.03
CA ASP A 459 34.83 17.57 -6.08
C ASP A 459 35.57 18.58 -6.97
N SER A 460 34.88 19.62 -7.45
CA SER A 460 35.38 20.61 -8.42
C SER A 460 35.99 19.98 -9.69
N GLY A 461 35.52 18.80 -10.13
CA GLY A 461 36.06 18.10 -11.30
C GLY A 461 37.36 17.34 -11.03
N THR A 462 37.67 17.04 -9.78
CA THR A 462 38.79 16.16 -9.39
C THR A 462 38.35 14.68 -9.37
N THR A 463 39.15 13.80 -8.77
CA THR A 463 38.88 12.34 -8.70
C THR A 463 38.40 11.89 -7.31
N ASN A 464 37.85 12.80 -6.52
CA ASN A 464 37.53 12.56 -5.11
C ASN A 464 36.08 12.11 -4.95
N VAL A 465 35.89 10.86 -4.52
CA VAL A 465 34.56 10.28 -4.32
C VAL A 465 33.94 10.69 -2.98
N LEU A 466 32.61 10.76 -2.94
CA LEU A 466 31.83 10.81 -1.70
C LEU A 466 31.20 9.45 -1.44
N THR A 467 31.47 8.85 -0.28
CA THR A 467 30.96 7.51 0.08
C THR A 467 29.95 7.61 1.22
N PHE A 468 28.74 7.09 1.01
CA PHE A 468 27.74 6.88 2.06
C PHE A 468 27.88 5.48 2.66
N MET A 469 28.25 5.40 3.94
CA MET A 469 28.52 4.13 4.65
C MET A 469 28.22 4.22 6.16
N THR A 470 27.50 3.23 6.69
CA THR A 470 27.38 2.96 8.13
C THR A 470 27.75 1.50 8.45
N THR A 471 27.72 1.09 9.72
CA THR A 471 28.04 -0.29 10.14
C THR A 471 26.85 -1.24 10.05
N ASN A 472 25.66 -0.83 10.51
CA ASN A 472 24.51 -1.73 10.67
C ASN A 472 23.18 -1.17 10.10
N ASP A 473 23.17 0.06 9.58
CA ASP A 473 21.95 0.76 9.18
C ASP A 473 22.07 1.40 7.79
N ALA A 474 20.97 1.97 7.29
CA ALA A 474 21.03 2.83 6.12
C ALA A 474 21.76 4.14 6.46
N ALA A 475 22.61 4.62 5.56
CA ALA A 475 23.10 5.99 5.57
C ALA A 475 21.94 6.97 5.31
N ARG A 476 22.13 8.25 5.65
CA ARG A 476 21.08 9.27 5.47
C ARG A 476 21.51 10.50 4.70
N LEU A 477 20.60 11.04 3.89
CA LEU A 477 20.69 12.37 3.31
C LEU A 477 19.38 13.10 3.59
N THR A 478 19.44 14.15 4.40
CA THR A 478 18.26 14.92 4.82
C THR A 478 18.31 16.32 4.24
N VAL A 479 17.20 16.79 3.68
CA VAL A 479 17.05 18.17 3.18
C VAL A 479 15.83 18.81 3.84
N THR A 480 16.06 19.94 4.52
CA THR A 480 15.04 20.70 5.25
C THR A 480 14.98 22.15 4.78
N GLY A 481 13.90 22.85 5.09
CA GLY A 481 13.70 24.26 4.73
C GLY A 481 12.41 24.49 3.93
N ASN A 482 12.07 25.75 3.70
CA ASN A 482 10.86 26.17 3.00
C ASN A 482 11.12 27.20 1.87
N GLY A 483 12.39 27.60 1.66
CA GLY A 483 12.79 28.54 0.62
C GLY A 483 12.91 27.91 -0.78
N ASP A 484 13.20 28.76 -1.78
CA ASP A 484 13.35 28.36 -3.20
C ASP A 484 14.74 27.81 -3.54
N GLY A 485 15.66 27.79 -2.57
CA GLY A 485 16.99 27.19 -2.69
C GLY A 485 16.94 25.67 -2.87
N TYR A 486 18.11 25.07 -3.10
CA TYR A 486 18.23 23.62 -3.24
C TYR A 486 19.60 23.09 -2.85
N GLY A 487 19.64 21.83 -2.43
CA GLY A 487 20.85 21.05 -2.26
C GLY A 487 21.27 20.41 -3.59
N GLU A 488 22.57 20.40 -3.88
CA GLU A 488 23.13 19.77 -5.09
C GLU A 488 24.32 18.89 -4.72
N LEU A 489 24.29 17.62 -5.12
CA LEU A 489 25.46 16.74 -5.09
C LEU A 489 25.94 16.56 -6.53
N GLU A 490 27.09 17.17 -6.86
CA GLU A 490 27.74 17.10 -8.17
C GLU A 490 29.19 16.67 -7.96
N ILE A 491 29.39 15.36 -7.82
CA ILE A 491 30.71 14.74 -7.63
C ILE A 491 31.11 14.11 -8.97
N THR A 492 32.07 14.70 -9.69
CA THR A 492 32.52 14.20 -11.00
C THR A 492 33.09 12.78 -10.90
N ALA A 493 33.84 12.48 -9.83
CA ALA A 493 34.34 11.13 -9.53
C ALA A 493 33.23 10.14 -9.14
N GLY A 494 32.04 10.63 -8.82
CA GLY A 494 30.88 9.86 -8.44
C GLY A 494 30.66 9.71 -6.93
N VAL A 495 29.43 9.35 -6.59
CA VAL A 495 28.99 9.00 -5.23
C VAL A 495 28.93 7.47 -5.10
N VAL A 496 29.44 6.94 -3.99
CA VAL A 496 29.45 5.49 -3.69
C VAL A 496 28.46 5.19 -2.57
N LEU A 497 27.52 4.28 -2.81
CA LEU A 497 26.56 3.75 -1.84
C LEU A 497 27.07 2.42 -1.28
N SER A 498 27.92 2.46 -0.25
CA SER A 498 28.41 1.23 0.41
C SER A 498 27.32 0.55 1.24
N THR A 499 26.38 1.33 1.78
CA THR A 499 25.14 0.86 2.42
C THR A 499 23.94 1.51 1.73
N ASN A 500 22.72 1.02 2.00
CA ASN A 500 21.50 1.71 1.54
C ASN A 500 21.49 3.17 2.03
N LEU A 501 20.92 4.08 1.24
CA LEU A 501 20.77 5.50 1.55
C LEU A 501 19.30 5.85 1.65
N THR A 502 18.88 6.41 2.79
CA THR A 502 17.57 7.06 2.94
C THR A 502 17.71 8.53 2.63
N VAL A 503 17.03 9.00 1.59
CA VAL A 503 16.99 10.39 1.15
C VAL A 503 15.66 11.00 1.59
N THR A 504 15.69 11.78 2.68
CA THR A 504 14.52 12.47 3.22
C THR A 504 14.50 13.91 2.75
N VAL A 505 13.59 14.26 1.85
CA VAL A 505 13.39 15.64 1.39
C VAL A 505 12.13 16.19 2.04
N ALA A 506 12.31 16.83 3.20
CA ALA A 506 11.21 17.45 3.94
C ALA A 506 10.80 18.80 3.35
N ALA A 507 11.71 19.48 2.64
CA ALA A 507 11.44 20.75 1.98
C ALA A 507 10.40 20.61 0.85
N PRO A 508 9.19 21.20 0.97
CA PRO A 508 8.12 21.02 0.00
C PRO A 508 8.38 21.79 -1.31
N THR A 509 9.11 22.90 -1.20
CA THR A 509 9.50 23.83 -2.27
C THR A 509 10.98 23.68 -2.60
N GLY A 510 11.43 24.37 -3.64
CA GLY A 510 12.82 24.38 -4.08
C GLY A 510 12.93 24.81 -5.53
N ASN A 511 14.05 24.51 -6.17
CA ASN A 511 14.28 24.91 -7.55
C ASN A 511 13.19 24.39 -8.51
N ALA A 512 12.70 25.25 -9.41
CA ALA A 512 11.63 24.89 -10.35
C ALA A 512 11.94 23.65 -11.20
N SER A 513 13.19 23.48 -11.63
CA SER A 513 13.60 22.34 -12.48
C SER A 513 13.93 21.09 -11.67
N TYR A 514 14.57 21.21 -10.50
CA TYR A 514 15.16 20.05 -9.80
C TYR A 514 14.51 19.70 -8.46
N GLY A 515 13.71 20.61 -7.89
CA GLY A 515 13.18 20.49 -6.54
C GLY A 515 14.21 20.92 -5.49
N ALA A 516 14.00 20.50 -4.25
CA ALA A 516 14.87 20.85 -3.12
C ALA A 516 16.21 20.11 -3.15
N LEU A 517 16.32 19.01 -3.91
CA LEU A 517 17.54 18.21 -3.96
C LEU A 517 17.83 17.72 -5.38
N ARG A 518 19.03 18.01 -5.88
CA ARG A 518 19.55 17.48 -7.14
C ARG A 518 20.73 16.54 -6.89
N LEU A 519 20.64 15.34 -7.43
CA LEU A 519 21.64 14.27 -7.32
C LEU A 519 22.21 14.00 -8.73
N LYS A 520 23.32 14.68 -9.04
CA LYS A 520 23.96 14.69 -10.36
C LYS A 520 25.04 13.60 -10.48
N GLU A 521 25.52 13.37 -11.69
CA GLU A 521 26.65 12.49 -12.03
C GLU A 521 26.54 11.02 -11.57
N ALA A 522 27.65 10.29 -11.57
CA ALA A 522 27.66 8.85 -11.36
C ALA A 522 27.35 8.48 -9.90
N TRP A 523 26.49 7.48 -9.70
CA TRP A 523 26.20 6.87 -8.38
C TRP A 523 26.37 5.37 -8.50
N SER A 524 27.20 4.77 -7.66
CA SER A 524 27.61 3.37 -7.74
C SER A 524 27.55 2.67 -6.38
N GLY A 525 27.85 1.37 -6.33
CA GLY A 525 27.93 0.60 -5.09
C GLY A 525 26.74 -0.34 -4.85
N PRO A 526 26.83 -1.21 -3.83
CA PRO A 526 25.82 -2.22 -3.54
C PRO A 526 24.53 -1.67 -2.90
N GLY A 527 24.58 -0.50 -2.28
CA GLY A 527 23.45 0.13 -1.61
C GLY A 527 22.37 0.65 -2.57
N GLY A 528 21.13 0.68 -2.07
CA GLY A 528 19.96 1.26 -2.74
C GLY A 528 19.63 2.66 -2.26
N VAL A 529 18.61 3.28 -2.86
CA VAL A 529 18.13 4.62 -2.50
C VAL A 529 16.65 4.56 -2.13
N THR A 530 16.31 4.93 -0.89
CA THR A 530 14.93 5.09 -0.45
C THR A 530 14.58 6.57 -0.34
N LYS A 531 13.63 7.05 -1.13
CA LYS A 531 13.16 8.43 -1.14
C LYS A 531 11.95 8.60 -0.22
N GLU A 532 12.11 9.48 0.76
CA GLU A 532 11.13 9.86 1.78
C GLU A 532 10.89 11.38 1.78
N GLY A 533 9.87 11.82 2.49
CA GLY A 533 9.50 13.23 2.66
C GLY A 533 8.78 13.83 1.46
N VAL A 534 8.04 14.90 1.73
CA VAL A 534 7.04 15.51 0.83
C VAL A 534 7.65 16.17 -0.42
N GLY A 535 8.92 16.54 -0.36
CA GLY A 535 9.64 17.30 -1.38
C GLY A 535 10.09 16.48 -2.58
N ARG A 536 10.59 17.19 -3.59
CA ARG A 536 11.15 16.62 -4.83
C ARG A 536 12.66 16.44 -4.74
N ALA A 537 13.12 15.24 -5.06
CA ALA A 537 14.51 14.94 -5.39
C ALA A 537 14.64 14.64 -6.90
N ALA A 538 15.71 15.09 -7.54
CA ALA A 538 15.97 14.86 -8.96
C ALA A 538 17.27 14.09 -9.21
N PHE A 539 17.18 12.95 -9.90
CA PHE A 539 18.32 12.33 -10.56
C PHE A 539 18.57 13.00 -11.91
N THR A 540 19.78 13.52 -12.08
CA THR A 540 20.27 14.12 -13.32
C THR A 540 21.70 13.64 -13.61
N GLY A 541 22.22 13.90 -14.81
CA GLY A 541 23.53 13.40 -15.24
C GLY A 541 23.53 11.90 -15.56
N GLU A 542 24.69 11.35 -15.91
CA GLU A 542 24.84 9.94 -16.32
C GLU A 542 25.35 9.06 -15.17
N GLY A 543 25.38 7.74 -15.36
CA GLY A 543 26.15 6.84 -14.49
C GLY A 543 25.47 6.39 -13.19
N LYS A 544 24.14 6.39 -13.10
CA LYS A 544 23.39 5.76 -11.99
C LYS A 544 23.43 4.23 -12.12
N THR A 545 24.45 3.61 -11.53
CA THR A 545 24.82 2.18 -11.68
C THR A 545 24.84 1.38 -10.39
N TYR A 546 24.39 1.96 -9.27
CA TYR A 546 24.19 1.24 -8.01
C TYR A 546 23.19 0.09 -8.16
N THR A 547 23.35 -0.97 -7.37
CA THR A 547 22.59 -2.23 -7.54
C THR A 547 21.49 -2.45 -6.51
N GLY A 548 21.58 -1.81 -5.35
CA GLY A 548 20.52 -1.90 -4.35
C GLY A 548 19.24 -1.21 -4.81
N PRO A 549 18.08 -1.56 -4.24
CA PRO A 549 16.78 -1.13 -4.76
C PRO A 549 16.57 0.37 -4.64
N THR A 550 15.89 0.96 -5.64
CA THR A 550 15.37 2.32 -5.56
C THR A 550 13.90 2.26 -5.14
N VAL A 551 13.58 2.84 -3.99
CA VAL A 551 12.22 2.85 -3.42
C VAL A 551 11.75 4.29 -3.26
N VAL A 552 10.52 4.60 -3.68
CA VAL A 552 9.89 5.91 -3.49
C VAL A 552 8.67 5.73 -2.60
N ASN A 553 8.78 6.15 -1.35
CA ASN A 553 7.71 6.03 -0.35
C ASN A 553 6.91 7.33 -0.22
N GLN A 554 7.56 8.49 -0.32
CA GLN A 554 6.89 9.79 -0.22
C GLN A 554 7.47 10.85 -1.16
N GLY A 555 6.60 11.77 -1.59
CA GLY A 555 6.96 12.90 -2.44
C GLY A 555 7.27 12.45 -3.87
N ALA A 556 8.15 13.20 -4.56
CA ALA A 556 8.51 12.90 -5.95
C ALA A 556 9.99 12.57 -6.10
N LEU A 557 10.29 11.48 -6.80
CA LEU A 557 11.60 11.22 -7.39
C LEU A 557 11.52 11.54 -8.89
N GLN A 558 12.15 12.63 -9.28
CA GLN A 558 12.25 13.06 -10.67
C GLN A 558 13.49 12.45 -11.33
N ILE A 559 13.37 11.98 -12.56
CA ILE A 559 14.46 11.36 -13.31
C ILE A 559 14.51 11.92 -14.73
N THR A 560 15.68 12.40 -15.13
CA THR A 560 16.01 12.59 -16.56
C THR A 560 16.46 11.27 -17.16
N ALA A 561 16.18 11.01 -18.44
CA ALA A 561 16.46 9.73 -19.11
C ALA A 561 17.89 9.21 -18.90
N ASN A 562 18.90 10.07 -19.06
CA ASN A 562 20.32 9.71 -18.85
C ASN A 562 20.66 9.31 -17.41
N ALA A 563 19.82 9.70 -16.44
CA ALA A 563 19.99 9.44 -15.02
C ALA A 563 19.16 8.24 -14.53
N THR A 564 18.62 7.43 -15.44
CA THR A 564 17.85 6.23 -15.06
C THR A 564 18.75 5.24 -14.32
N PRO A 565 18.36 4.71 -13.14
CA PRO A 565 19.11 3.68 -12.41
C PRO A 565 19.13 2.34 -13.17
N THR A 566 20.11 2.16 -14.04
CA THR A 566 20.17 1.03 -15.00
C THR A 566 20.45 -0.35 -14.39
N ARG A 567 20.86 -0.41 -13.12
CA ARG A 567 21.16 -1.65 -12.39
C ARG A 567 20.34 -1.84 -11.11
N SER A 568 19.41 -0.92 -10.85
CA SER A 568 18.54 -0.95 -9.68
C SER A 568 17.10 -1.26 -10.10
N VAL A 569 16.44 -2.11 -9.33
CA VAL A 569 14.98 -2.29 -9.42
C VAL A 569 14.27 -1.08 -8.81
N MET A 570 13.10 -0.73 -9.33
CA MET A 570 12.36 0.45 -8.87
C MET A 570 11.00 0.06 -8.29
N THR A 571 10.71 0.56 -7.08
CA THR A 571 9.41 0.41 -6.41
C THR A 571 8.84 1.77 -6.04
N VAL A 572 7.58 2.01 -6.37
CA VAL A 572 6.83 3.22 -5.97
C VAL A 572 5.67 2.81 -5.07
N ASN A 573 5.74 3.20 -3.81
CA ASN A 573 4.76 2.87 -2.76
C ASN A 573 3.75 4.02 -2.56
N PRO A 574 2.65 3.79 -1.81
CA PRO A 574 1.61 4.80 -1.59
C PRO A 574 2.19 6.07 -0.98
N GLY A 575 1.88 7.23 -1.56
CA GLY A 575 2.45 8.53 -1.20
C GLY A 575 3.66 8.95 -2.05
N GLY A 576 4.26 8.00 -2.78
CA GLY A 576 5.39 8.22 -3.69
C GLY A 576 4.98 8.42 -5.15
N GLN A 577 5.79 9.18 -5.89
CA GLN A 577 5.66 9.39 -7.33
C GLN A 577 7.03 9.28 -8.02
N LEU A 578 7.09 8.48 -9.08
CA LEU A 578 8.17 8.49 -10.07
C LEU A 578 7.80 9.45 -11.20
N ARG A 579 8.60 10.50 -11.40
CA ARG A 579 8.38 11.52 -12.41
C ARG A 579 9.45 11.51 -13.50
N LEU A 580 9.05 11.30 -14.74
CA LEU A 580 9.91 11.29 -15.92
C LEU A 580 9.79 12.62 -16.65
N VAL A 581 10.91 13.31 -16.89
CA VAL A 581 10.89 14.74 -17.30
C VAL A 581 11.67 15.09 -18.56
N SER A 582 12.43 14.15 -19.15
CA SER A 582 13.20 14.46 -20.35
C SER A 582 12.29 14.65 -21.57
N ALA A 583 12.41 15.82 -22.19
CA ALA A 583 11.80 16.12 -23.48
C ALA A 583 12.46 15.33 -24.63
N SER A 584 11.68 15.06 -25.68
CA SER A 584 12.20 14.47 -26.91
C SER A 584 13.14 15.42 -27.64
N THR A 585 14.09 14.85 -28.40
CA THR A 585 14.96 15.63 -29.29
C THR A 585 14.80 15.10 -30.71
N GLY A 586 14.45 15.98 -31.65
CA GLY A 586 14.15 15.59 -33.03
C GLY A 586 13.00 14.58 -33.16
N GLY A 587 12.03 14.59 -32.23
CA GLY A 587 10.89 13.67 -32.21
C GLY A 587 11.20 12.25 -31.71
N GLN A 588 12.45 11.93 -31.34
CA GLN A 588 12.78 10.59 -30.83
C GLN A 588 12.35 10.42 -29.36
N PRO A 589 11.73 9.28 -28.98
CA PRO A 589 11.40 9.00 -27.58
C PRO A 589 12.62 8.91 -26.69
N ARG A 590 12.52 9.48 -25.48
CA ARG A 590 13.55 9.33 -24.44
C ARG A 590 13.39 7.99 -23.72
N THR A 591 14.45 7.19 -23.70
CA THR A 591 14.41 5.83 -23.12
C THR A 591 14.76 5.85 -21.64
N TYR A 592 13.93 5.20 -20.83
CA TYR A 592 14.13 4.96 -19.40
C TYR A 592 14.19 3.45 -19.17
N SER A 593 15.40 2.93 -18.97
CA SER A 593 15.66 1.50 -18.73
C SER A 593 16.18 1.28 -17.31
N PHE A 594 15.33 0.73 -16.44
CA PHE A 594 15.69 0.36 -15.07
C PHE A 594 16.37 -1.02 -15.02
N GLY A 595 17.00 -1.37 -13.90
CA GLY A 595 17.74 -2.63 -13.75
C GLY A 595 16.89 -3.90 -13.62
N GLY A 596 15.57 -3.78 -13.57
CA GLY A 596 14.64 -4.91 -13.49
C GLY A 596 13.19 -4.46 -13.59
N ASP A 597 12.27 -5.12 -12.89
CA ASP A 597 10.85 -4.74 -12.92
C ASP A 597 10.61 -3.37 -12.29
N LEU A 598 9.66 -2.61 -12.86
CA LEU A 598 9.12 -1.39 -12.27
C LEU A 598 7.85 -1.76 -11.49
N THR A 599 7.96 -1.78 -10.16
CA THR A 599 6.85 -2.16 -9.27
C THR A 599 6.09 -0.91 -8.82
N LEU A 600 4.77 -0.89 -9.04
CA LEU A 600 3.88 0.22 -8.74
C LEU A 600 2.80 -0.18 -7.73
N ASN A 601 2.68 0.62 -6.68
CA ASN A 601 1.66 0.57 -5.64
C ASN A 601 1.27 2.01 -5.26
N SER A 602 1.04 2.88 -6.25
CA SER A 602 0.77 4.29 -5.98
C SER A 602 -0.11 4.95 -7.02
N ARG A 603 -1.05 5.76 -6.54
CA ARG A 603 -1.89 6.63 -7.36
C ARG A 603 -1.26 8.00 -7.62
N GLY A 604 -0.13 8.30 -6.96
CA GLY A 604 0.51 9.61 -6.99
C GLY A 604 0.94 10.03 -5.59
N ARG A 605 1.29 11.30 -5.45
CA ARG A 605 1.53 11.91 -4.14
C ARG A 605 0.20 11.89 -3.37
N ASP A 606 0.20 11.45 -2.12
CA ASP A 606 -1.06 11.33 -1.38
C ASP A 606 -1.69 12.71 -1.09
N ASP A 607 -3.01 12.74 -0.85
CA ASP A 607 -3.77 13.98 -0.60
C ASP A 607 -3.45 14.64 0.76
N SER A 608 -2.73 13.96 1.64
CA SER A 608 -2.21 14.55 2.89
C SER A 608 -0.96 15.40 2.64
N LEU A 609 -0.35 15.30 1.46
CA LEU A 609 0.75 16.14 1.04
C LEU A 609 0.23 17.46 0.44
N PRO A 610 0.84 18.62 0.79
CA PRO A 610 0.44 19.91 0.22
C PRO A 610 0.47 19.90 -1.31
N ALA A 611 -0.52 20.56 -1.91
CA ALA A 611 -0.52 20.86 -3.34
C ALA A 611 0.63 21.83 -3.66
N VAL A 612 1.74 21.30 -4.15
CA VAL A 612 2.89 22.09 -4.59
C VAL A 612 2.74 22.40 -6.09
N ALA A 613 2.84 23.67 -6.44
CA ALA A 613 2.76 24.13 -7.82
C ALA A 613 3.79 23.43 -8.73
N GLY A 614 3.38 23.06 -9.94
CA GLY A 614 4.24 22.40 -10.93
C GLY A 614 4.61 20.95 -10.61
N LEU A 615 4.22 20.40 -9.45
CA LEU A 615 4.55 19.03 -9.10
C LEU A 615 3.58 17.98 -9.66
N GLY A 616 2.31 18.35 -9.88
CA GLY A 616 1.25 17.40 -10.18
C GLY A 616 0.97 16.45 -9.00
N ILE A 617 -0.27 16.01 -8.83
CA ILE A 617 -0.64 15.08 -7.74
C ILE A 617 -0.72 13.66 -8.29
N GLU A 618 -1.45 13.50 -9.40
CA GLU A 618 -1.73 12.21 -10.00
C GLU A 618 -0.52 11.55 -10.68
N GLY A 619 -0.50 10.21 -10.60
CA GLY A 619 0.46 9.34 -11.25
C GLY A 619 1.48 8.80 -10.26
N GLY A 620 1.39 7.52 -9.90
CA GLY A 620 2.52 6.82 -9.26
C GLY A 620 3.69 6.71 -10.24
N LEU A 621 3.37 6.53 -11.52
CA LEU A 621 4.25 6.82 -12.65
C LEU A 621 3.69 8.03 -13.42
N ARG A 622 4.46 9.10 -13.54
CA ARG A 622 4.09 10.34 -14.21
C ARG A 622 5.11 10.68 -15.30
N PHE A 623 4.65 10.85 -16.54
CA PHE A 623 5.44 11.48 -17.60
C PHE A 623 4.98 12.93 -17.77
N ASP A 624 5.91 13.85 -17.49
CA ASP A 624 5.66 15.29 -17.44
C ASP A 624 6.92 16.03 -17.90
N PRO A 625 7.20 16.00 -19.22
CA PRO A 625 8.43 16.50 -19.81
C PRO A 625 8.51 18.02 -19.83
N GLU A 626 9.73 18.55 -19.93
CA GLU A 626 10.01 19.99 -19.98
C GLU A 626 9.36 20.72 -21.18
N SER A 627 8.99 19.99 -22.23
CA SER A 627 8.25 20.53 -23.38
C SER A 627 7.16 19.57 -23.84
N ASN A 628 6.11 20.13 -24.44
CA ASN A 628 5.11 19.38 -25.19
C ASN A 628 5.73 18.65 -26.39
N ASP A 629 4.94 17.82 -27.07
CA ASP A 629 5.37 17.04 -28.24
C ASP A 629 6.52 16.06 -27.92
N SER A 630 6.53 15.59 -26.67
CA SER A 630 7.57 14.72 -26.13
C SER A 630 7.08 13.29 -25.99
N ALA A 631 7.99 12.35 -26.22
CA ALA A 631 7.76 10.94 -26.07
C ALA A 631 8.78 10.30 -25.11
N ALA A 632 8.33 9.32 -24.32
CA ALA A 632 9.18 8.49 -23.48
C ALA A 632 8.95 7.00 -23.74
N LEU A 633 9.98 6.18 -23.58
CA LEU A 633 9.94 4.73 -23.74
C LEU A 633 10.42 4.04 -22.45
N ILE A 634 9.60 3.14 -21.92
CA ILE A 634 9.96 2.23 -20.83
C ILE A 634 9.92 0.79 -21.36
N THR A 635 11.04 0.09 -21.24
CA THR A 635 11.21 -1.29 -21.70
C THR A 635 10.99 -2.34 -20.62
N ASN A 636 11.01 -1.91 -19.36
CA ASN A 636 10.82 -2.77 -18.19
C ASN A 636 9.40 -3.33 -18.13
N ARG A 637 9.24 -4.52 -17.55
CA ARG A 637 7.91 -5.01 -17.14
C ARG A 637 7.37 -4.12 -16.03
N LEU A 638 6.07 -3.88 -16.04
CA LEU A 638 5.38 -3.12 -14.99
C LEU A 638 4.61 -4.10 -14.10
N VAL A 639 4.89 -4.08 -12.80
CA VAL A 639 4.25 -4.94 -11.80
C VAL A 639 3.34 -4.09 -10.92
N PHE A 640 2.03 -4.26 -11.03
CA PHE A 640 1.04 -3.59 -10.19
C PHE A 640 0.86 -4.35 -8.87
N ALA A 641 1.70 -4.01 -7.88
CA ALA A 641 1.65 -4.55 -6.52
C ALA A 641 0.54 -3.90 -5.65
N GLY A 642 -0.06 -2.82 -6.13
CA GLY A 642 -1.27 -2.21 -5.58
C GLY A 642 -1.96 -1.26 -6.57
N PRO A 643 -3.10 -0.65 -6.21
CA PRO A 643 -3.84 0.26 -7.08
C PRO A 643 -2.95 1.41 -7.57
N SER A 644 -2.81 1.55 -8.89
CA SER A 644 -1.83 2.48 -9.46
C SER A 644 -2.42 3.43 -10.49
N VAL A 645 -1.80 4.61 -10.63
CA VAL A 645 -2.14 5.59 -11.67
C VAL A 645 -0.94 5.80 -12.57
N LEU A 646 -1.17 5.75 -13.89
CA LEU A 646 -0.23 6.09 -14.93
C LEU A 646 -0.66 7.43 -15.54
N HIS A 647 0.11 8.49 -15.31
CA HIS A 647 -0.23 9.84 -15.74
C HIS A 647 0.66 10.28 -16.91
N VAL A 648 0.04 10.78 -17.98
CA VAL A 648 0.73 11.40 -19.13
C VAL A 648 0.23 12.83 -19.27
N GLU A 649 1.06 13.79 -18.89
CA GLU A 649 0.72 15.22 -18.88
C GLU A 649 0.65 15.78 -20.30
N ASN A 650 -0.28 16.70 -20.58
CA ASN A 650 -0.53 17.32 -21.88
C ASN A 650 -0.96 16.37 -23.04
N ALA A 651 -1.94 16.80 -23.85
CA ALA A 651 -2.51 16.00 -24.94
C ALA A 651 -1.53 15.60 -26.06
N ARG A 652 -0.40 16.31 -26.20
CA ARG A 652 0.60 16.05 -27.26
C ARG A 652 1.75 15.14 -26.83
N ASN A 653 1.79 14.73 -25.57
CA ASN A 653 2.85 13.87 -25.06
C ASN A 653 2.46 12.39 -25.14
N THR A 654 3.47 11.53 -25.29
CA THR A 654 3.28 10.08 -25.45
C THR A 654 4.19 9.28 -24.52
N LEU A 655 3.64 8.30 -23.81
CA LEU A 655 4.40 7.31 -23.05
C LEU A 655 4.26 5.93 -23.69
N HIS A 656 5.36 5.38 -24.18
CA HIS A 656 5.46 4.05 -24.78
C HIS A 656 5.88 3.02 -23.74
N LEU A 657 5.09 1.97 -23.55
CA LEU A 657 5.40 0.83 -22.69
C LEU A 657 5.54 -0.44 -23.52
N THR A 658 6.76 -1.00 -23.58
CA THR A 658 7.03 -2.22 -24.35
C THR A 658 7.17 -3.48 -23.51
N GLY A 659 7.35 -3.36 -22.19
CA GLY A 659 7.30 -4.49 -21.27
C GLY A 659 5.88 -4.95 -20.97
N THR A 660 5.74 -6.21 -20.55
CA THR A 660 4.45 -6.78 -20.13
C THR A 660 3.97 -6.20 -18.80
N LEU A 661 2.65 -6.11 -18.64
CA LEU A 661 1.97 -5.79 -17.39
C LEU A 661 1.78 -7.05 -16.55
N LEU A 662 2.00 -6.95 -15.25
CA LEU A 662 1.88 -8.04 -14.27
C LEU A 662 1.21 -7.53 -12.98
N GLY A 663 0.81 -8.44 -12.11
CA GLY A 663 0.27 -8.12 -10.77
C GLY A 663 -1.24 -8.30 -10.62
N ALA A 664 -1.71 -8.17 -9.38
CA ALA A 664 -3.07 -8.48 -8.98
C ALA A 664 -3.98 -7.25 -8.84
N HIS A 665 -3.52 -6.07 -9.26
CA HIS A 665 -4.24 -4.81 -9.06
C HIS A 665 -4.45 -4.04 -10.36
N SER A 666 -5.54 -3.25 -10.37
CA SER A 666 -5.95 -2.35 -11.46
C SER A 666 -5.02 -1.15 -11.63
N PHE A 667 -4.99 -0.59 -12.84
CA PHE A 667 -4.42 0.74 -13.09
C PHE A 667 -5.45 1.73 -13.66
N VAL A 668 -5.19 3.01 -13.45
CA VAL A 668 -5.94 4.12 -14.07
C VAL A 668 -4.98 4.95 -14.93
N LYS A 669 -5.36 5.21 -16.18
CA LYS A 669 -4.69 6.16 -17.06
C LYS A 669 -5.32 7.55 -16.88
N THR A 670 -4.50 8.53 -16.49
CA THR A 670 -4.87 9.95 -16.28
C THR A 670 -4.02 10.89 -17.14
N GLY A 671 -4.34 12.18 -17.12
CA GLY A 671 -3.65 13.22 -17.91
C GLY A 671 -4.03 13.19 -19.38
N GLY A 672 -3.92 14.33 -20.07
CA GLY A 672 -4.43 14.47 -21.44
C GLY A 672 -3.67 13.65 -22.50
N GLY A 673 -2.45 13.20 -22.23
CA GLY A 673 -1.59 12.58 -23.23
C GLY A 673 -1.90 11.11 -23.54
N ASN A 674 -1.10 10.54 -24.43
CA ASN A 674 -1.27 9.19 -24.95
C ASN A 674 -0.39 8.16 -24.20
N LEU A 675 -1.00 7.07 -23.73
CA LEU A 675 -0.31 5.90 -23.21
C LEU A 675 -0.40 4.76 -24.23
N ILE A 676 0.74 4.27 -24.72
CA ILE A 676 0.78 3.20 -25.72
C ILE A 676 1.30 1.91 -25.11
N LEU A 677 0.53 0.83 -25.26
CA LEU A 677 0.90 -0.52 -24.83
C LEU A 677 1.24 -1.40 -26.04
N TYR A 678 2.48 -1.88 -26.10
CA TYR A 678 2.96 -2.73 -27.20
C TYR A 678 2.93 -4.22 -26.88
N ALA A 679 3.17 -4.60 -25.62
CA ALA A 679 3.29 -6.00 -25.23
C ALA A 679 1.96 -6.77 -25.35
N ASN A 680 2.08 -8.09 -25.52
CA ASN A 680 0.95 -9.00 -25.42
C ASN A 680 0.75 -9.41 -23.95
N ASN A 681 -0.18 -8.74 -23.27
CA ASN A 681 -0.51 -8.92 -21.86
C ASN A 681 -1.58 -10.00 -21.69
N HIS A 682 -1.20 -11.26 -21.95
CA HIS A 682 -2.12 -12.40 -21.87
C HIS A 682 -2.54 -12.74 -20.43
N ASP A 683 -1.68 -12.48 -19.45
CA ASP A 683 -1.88 -12.90 -18.06
C ASP A 683 -2.36 -11.77 -17.14
N TYR A 684 -2.51 -10.56 -17.68
CA TYR A 684 -3.01 -9.41 -16.93
C TYR A 684 -4.49 -9.18 -17.24
N TYR A 685 -5.34 -9.57 -16.28
CA TYR A 685 -6.81 -9.54 -16.40
C TYR A 685 -7.47 -8.54 -15.43
N GLN A 686 -6.68 -7.72 -14.74
CA GLN A 686 -7.20 -6.75 -13.78
C GLN A 686 -7.91 -5.60 -14.51
N PRO A 687 -9.06 -5.11 -14.01
CA PRO A 687 -9.76 -3.99 -14.64
C PRO A 687 -8.86 -2.76 -14.78
N ALA A 688 -8.97 -2.05 -15.90
CA ALA A 688 -8.29 -0.79 -16.12
C ALA A 688 -9.28 0.31 -16.49
N CYS A 689 -8.99 1.54 -16.07
CA CYS A 689 -9.81 2.71 -16.34
C CYS A 689 -8.99 3.76 -17.10
N VAL A 690 -9.58 4.36 -18.14
CA VAL A 690 -9.04 5.53 -18.83
C VAL A 690 -9.91 6.71 -18.41
N SER A 691 -9.42 7.50 -17.46
CA SER A 691 -10.17 8.64 -16.94
C SER A 691 -9.99 9.90 -17.77
N ASN A 692 -8.84 10.05 -18.43
CA ASN A 692 -8.52 11.16 -19.32
C ASN A 692 -7.43 10.80 -20.34
N GLY A 693 -7.42 11.50 -21.47
CA GLY A 693 -6.48 11.32 -22.56
C GLY A 693 -6.72 10.03 -23.34
N THR A 694 -5.66 9.51 -23.93
CA THR A 694 -5.75 8.36 -24.85
C THR A 694 -5.01 7.14 -24.30
N LEU A 695 -5.64 5.97 -24.43
CA LEU A 695 -4.99 4.67 -24.33
C LEU A 695 -4.93 4.04 -25.73
N THR A 696 -3.71 3.77 -26.20
CA THR A 696 -3.45 3.10 -27.49
C THR A 696 -2.97 1.67 -27.23
N VAL A 697 -3.63 0.67 -27.81
CA VAL A 697 -3.24 -0.75 -27.67
C VAL A 697 -2.79 -1.31 -29.01
N HIS A 698 -1.50 -1.64 -29.13
CA HIS A 698 -0.95 -2.32 -30.32
C HIS A 698 -0.85 -3.84 -30.14
N GLY A 699 -0.72 -4.33 -28.91
CA GLY A 699 -0.66 -5.76 -28.59
C GLY A 699 -2.00 -6.33 -28.12
N ARG A 700 -1.94 -7.21 -27.13
CA ARG A 700 -3.11 -7.77 -26.45
C ARG A 700 -3.22 -7.23 -25.02
N LEU A 701 -4.42 -6.86 -24.61
CA LEU A 701 -4.75 -6.49 -23.23
C LEU A 701 -6.10 -7.09 -22.88
N ILE A 702 -6.14 -8.26 -22.23
CA ILE A 702 -7.41 -8.95 -21.95
C ILE A 702 -8.22 -8.31 -20.81
N SER A 703 -7.64 -7.37 -20.09
CA SER A 703 -8.29 -6.59 -19.03
C SER A 703 -9.61 -5.97 -19.50
N PRO A 704 -10.68 -6.02 -18.68
CA PRO A 704 -11.85 -5.17 -18.87
C PRO A 704 -11.45 -3.69 -18.81
N LEU A 705 -11.98 -2.89 -19.74
CA LEU A 705 -11.67 -1.47 -19.88
C LEU A 705 -12.89 -0.60 -19.60
N GLU A 706 -12.72 0.39 -18.73
CA GLU A 706 -13.69 1.47 -18.53
C GLU A 706 -13.15 2.77 -19.14
N ILE A 707 -13.87 3.33 -20.12
CA ILE A 707 -13.51 4.57 -20.81
C ILE A 707 -14.45 5.67 -20.35
N VAL A 708 -13.93 6.62 -19.58
CA VAL A 708 -14.71 7.74 -19.00
C VAL A 708 -14.97 8.79 -20.08
N ALA A 709 -16.02 9.59 -19.90
CA ALA A 709 -16.34 10.72 -20.78
C ALA A 709 -15.10 11.62 -21.02
N GLY A 710 -14.84 11.93 -22.30
CA GLY A 710 -13.67 12.72 -22.73
C GLY A 710 -12.38 11.91 -22.92
N ALA A 711 -12.34 10.65 -22.49
CA ALA A 711 -11.22 9.75 -22.73
C ALA A 711 -11.40 8.92 -24.02
N THR A 712 -10.29 8.46 -24.57
CA THR A 712 -10.25 7.74 -25.86
C THR A 712 -9.50 6.41 -25.75
N LEU A 713 -10.09 5.36 -26.34
CA LEU A 713 -9.41 4.10 -26.64
C LEU A 713 -9.14 4.00 -28.15
N THR A 714 -7.92 3.64 -28.54
CA THR A 714 -7.53 3.42 -29.94
C THR A 714 -6.51 2.28 -30.08
N GLY A 715 -6.12 1.93 -31.31
CA GLY A 715 -5.04 0.98 -31.60
C GLY A 715 -5.36 -0.03 -32.70
N VAL A 716 -4.57 -1.11 -32.71
CA VAL A 716 -4.57 -2.19 -33.73
C VAL A 716 -4.68 -3.60 -33.13
N GLY A 717 -4.87 -3.67 -31.80
CA GLY A 717 -4.68 -4.88 -31.01
C GLY A 717 -5.97 -5.65 -30.67
N ARG A 718 -5.89 -6.42 -29.58
CA ARG A 718 -7.06 -7.06 -28.95
C ARG A 718 -7.21 -6.59 -27.51
N VAL A 719 -8.37 -6.08 -27.14
CA VAL A 719 -8.69 -5.65 -25.78
C VAL A 719 -9.72 -6.58 -25.12
N GLY A 720 -9.87 -6.50 -23.79
CA GLY A 720 -10.98 -7.11 -23.07
C GLY A 720 -12.30 -6.38 -23.33
N PRO A 721 -13.38 -6.76 -22.63
CA PRO A 721 -14.66 -6.05 -22.73
C PRO A 721 -14.51 -4.57 -22.42
N VAL A 722 -15.10 -3.70 -23.25
CA VAL A 722 -15.01 -2.23 -23.10
C VAL A 722 -16.37 -1.68 -22.70
N ARG A 723 -16.40 -0.77 -21.73
CA ARG A 723 -17.61 -0.05 -21.30
C ARG A 723 -17.31 1.41 -20.96
N GLY A 724 -18.35 2.21 -20.81
CA GLY A 724 -18.24 3.57 -20.25
C GLY A 724 -19.03 4.56 -21.07
N THR A 725 -18.59 5.82 -21.11
CA THR A 725 -19.22 6.93 -21.84
C THR A 725 -18.23 7.74 -22.68
N GLY A 726 -16.96 7.32 -22.72
CA GLY A 726 -15.95 7.88 -23.62
C GLY A 726 -16.02 7.31 -25.03
N THR A 727 -14.92 7.41 -25.77
CA THR A 727 -14.91 7.13 -27.22
C THR A 727 -13.94 6.02 -27.58
N VAL A 728 -14.39 5.09 -28.45
CA VAL A 728 -13.48 4.22 -29.20
C VAL A 728 -13.24 4.87 -30.56
N ALA A 729 -12.00 5.28 -30.80
CA ALA A 729 -11.60 6.06 -31.97
C ALA A 729 -10.58 5.30 -32.80
N LEU A 730 -10.90 4.97 -34.05
CA LEU A 730 -10.05 4.18 -34.92
C LEU A 730 -9.77 4.93 -36.23
N ASP A 731 -8.49 4.98 -36.59
CA ASP A 731 -8.01 5.66 -37.80
C ASP A 731 -7.48 4.64 -38.80
N LYS A 732 -8.37 4.10 -39.64
CA LYS A 732 -8.02 3.08 -40.64
C LYS A 732 -7.32 1.85 -40.05
N THR A 733 -7.55 1.59 -38.75
CA THR A 733 -7.03 0.46 -37.98
C THR A 733 -8.13 -0.51 -37.59
N ILE A 734 -7.73 -1.71 -37.16
CA ILE A 734 -8.64 -2.74 -36.64
C ILE A 734 -8.37 -2.98 -35.16
N LEU A 735 -9.40 -2.80 -34.33
CA LEU A 735 -9.37 -3.18 -32.92
C LEU A 735 -10.40 -4.29 -32.68
N THR A 736 -10.03 -5.31 -31.92
CA THR A 736 -10.96 -6.38 -31.52
C THR A 736 -11.29 -6.30 -30.03
N ALA A 737 -12.57 -6.39 -29.68
CA ALA A 737 -13.04 -6.51 -28.31
C ALA A 737 -14.16 -7.58 -28.20
N PRO A 738 -14.25 -8.33 -27.08
CA PRO A 738 -15.37 -9.24 -26.85
C PRO A 738 -16.72 -8.55 -26.81
N ALA A 739 -16.79 -7.35 -26.23
CA ALA A 739 -18.01 -6.55 -26.14
C ALA A 739 -17.69 -5.06 -26.00
N ALA A 740 -18.64 -4.22 -26.42
CA ALA A 740 -18.62 -2.77 -26.24
C ALA A 740 -19.99 -2.27 -25.78
N ILE A 741 -20.06 -1.49 -24.68
CA ILE A 741 -21.34 -1.05 -24.07
C ILE A 741 -21.26 0.42 -23.61
N GLY A 742 -22.23 1.24 -24.02
CA GLY A 742 -22.42 2.63 -23.54
C GLY A 742 -21.50 3.69 -24.14
N LEU A 743 -20.61 3.31 -25.05
CA LEU A 743 -19.56 4.17 -25.61
C LEU A 743 -20.04 4.98 -26.81
N ASN A 744 -19.28 6.03 -27.13
CA ASN A 744 -19.29 6.68 -28.43
C ASN A 744 -18.22 6.07 -29.34
N TYR A 745 -18.36 6.26 -30.65
CA TYR A 745 -17.49 5.66 -31.65
C TYR A 745 -17.07 6.68 -32.70
N ALA A 746 -15.81 6.61 -33.11
CA ALA A 746 -15.26 7.47 -34.15
C ALA A 746 -14.46 6.61 -35.15
N PHE A 747 -14.80 6.69 -36.42
CA PHE A 747 -14.22 5.87 -37.47
C PHE A 747 -13.79 6.70 -38.67
N VAL A 748 -12.54 6.50 -39.11
CA VAL A 748 -12.08 7.06 -40.38
C VAL A 748 -12.34 6.09 -41.51
N PHE A 749 -12.99 6.60 -42.55
CA PHE A 749 -13.30 5.92 -43.79
C PHE A 749 -12.51 6.53 -44.94
N SER A 750 -12.31 5.75 -45.99
CA SER A 750 -11.70 6.11 -47.25
C SER A 750 -12.49 5.45 -48.39
N ALA A 751 -12.07 5.67 -49.64
CA ALA A 751 -12.65 4.99 -50.80
C ALA A 751 -12.29 3.49 -50.89
N ALA A 752 -11.43 2.98 -50.01
CA ALA A 752 -11.04 1.57 -49.99
C ALA A 752 -12.06 0.70 -49.23
N THR A 753 -12.00 -0.62 -49.44
CA THR A 753 -12.67 -1.60 -48.58
C THR A 753 -11.74 -2.06 -47.45
N PRO A 754 -12.26 -2.49 -46.29
CA PRO A 754 -11.43 -3.00 -45.21
C PRO A 754 -10.57 -4.19 -45.63
N THR A 755 -9.25 -4.11 -45.40
CA THR A 755 -8.35 -5.27 -45.51
C THR A 755 -8.18 -5.92 -44.14
N TYR A 756 -9.08 -6.85 -43.79
CA TYR A 756 -9.21 -7.38 -42.42
C TYR A 756 -7.95 -8.06 -41.85
N CYS A 757 -7.08 -8.60 -42.71
CA CYS A 757 -5.82 -9.22 -42.29
C CYS A 757 -4.70 -8.20 -42.02
N GLN A 758 -4.90 -6.92 -42.32
CA GLN A 758 -3.93 -5.83 -42.15
C GLN A 758 -4.41 -4.82 -41.10
N ALA A 759 -4.32 -5.20 -39.82
CA ALA A 759 -4.87 -4.41 -38.72
C ALA A 759 -4.34 -2.98 -38.58
N THR A 760 -3.12 -2.69 -39.05
CA THR A 760 -2.49 -1.36 -39.00
C THR A 760 -2.84 -0.46 -40.18
N THR A 761 -3.31 -1.02 -41.29
CA THR A 761 -3.56 -0.32 -42.56
C THR A 761 -4.76 -0.93 -43.26
N SER A 762 -5.89 -0.98 -42.56
CA SER A 762 -7.12 -1.63 -43.04
C SER A 762 -7.78 -0.85 -44.18
N GLY A 763 -7.35 0.37 -44.47
CA GLY A 763 -8.00 1.26 -45.42
C GLY A 763 -9.18 1.99 -44.78
N ASN A 764 -10.11 1.24 -44.18
CA ASN A 764 -11.17 1.78 -43.33
C ASN A 764 -11.07 1.22 -41.91
N ALA A 765 -11.44 2.05 -40.94
CA ALA A 765 -11.44 1.67 -39.53
C ALA A 765 -12.45 0.56 -39.25
N VAL A 766 -12.09 -0.43 -38.41
CA VAL A 766 -12.99 -1.53 -38.03
C VAL A 766 -12.85 -1.86 -36.54
N LEU A 767 -13.95 -1.79 -35.80
CA LEU A 767 -14.10 -2.38 -34.48
C LEU A 767 -14.79 -3.75 -34.61
N ARG A 768 -14.02 -4.83 -34.42
CA ARG A 768 -14.55 -6.19 -34.38
C ARG A 768 -15.11 -6.48 -32.98
N LEU A 769 -16.39 -6.85 -32.91
CA LEU A 769 -17.09 -7.20 -31.67
C LEU A 769 -17.64 -8.63 -31.72
N LEU A 770 -17.49 -9.37 -30.62
CA LEU A 770 -18.17 -10.67 -30.46
C LEU A 770 -19.60 -10.48 -29.94
N SER A 771 -19.84 -9.41 -29.18
CA SER A 771 -21.19 -9.00 -28.78
C SER A 771 -21.36 -7.48 -28.84
N ILE A 772 -22.49 -7.06 -29.40
CA ILE A 772 -22.87 -5.64 -29.48
C ILE A 772 -24.20 -5.45 -28.76
N ARG A 773 -24.29 -4.44 -27.88
CA ARG A 773 -25.52 -4.08 -27.19
C ARG A 773 -25.60 -2.56 -27.01
N PRO A 774 -26.77 -1.93 -27.24
CA PRO A 774 -26.97 -0.56 -26.84
C PRO A 774 -26.87 -0.45 -25.30
N GLY A 775 -26.28 0.63 -24.82
CA GLY A 775 -26.33 0.98 -23.40
C GLY A 775 -27.68 1.60 -23.02
N GLY A 776 -27.73 2.33 -21.90
CA GLY A 776 -28.94 3.08 -21.52
C GLY A 776 -29.25 4.22 -22.49
N ALA A 777 -28.24 4.95 -22.96
CA ALA A 777 -28.38 6.02 -23.94
C ALA A 777 -27.98 5.55 -25.36
N PRO A 778 -28.63 6.06 -26.42
CA PRO A 778 -28.21 5.88 -27.81
C PRO A 778 -26.73 6.24 -28.02
N PRO A 779 -25.93 5.38 -28.69
CA PRO A 779 -24.54 5.71 -29.00
C PRO A 779 -24.45 6.78 -30.08
N VAL A 780 -23.42 7.64 -30.00
CA VAL A 780 -23.02 8.53 -31.09
C VAL A 780 -21.93 7.85 -31.92
N ILE A 781 -22.10 7.83 -33.24
CA ILE A 781 -21.14 7.30 -34.21
C ILE A 781 -20.69 8.44 -35.12
N ASP A 782 -19.42 8.81 -35.02
CA ASP A 782 -18.78 9.80 -35.87
C ASP A 782 -18.02 9.12 -37.01
N ILE A 783 -18.35 9.50 -38.24
CA ILE A 783 -17.73 8.96 -39.45
C ILE A 783 -16.97 10.07 -40.15
N TYR A 784 -15.65 9.93 -40.21
CA TYR A 784 -14.74 10.86 -40.86
C TYR A 784 -14.39 10.36 -42.26
N LEU A 785 -14.90 11.04 -43.29
CA LEU A 785 -14.79 10.64 -44.69
C LEU A 785 -13.49 11.17 -45.32
N ASP A 786 -12.37 10.48 -45.10
CA ASP A 786 -11.06 10.85 -45.63
C ASP A 786 -10.88 10.41 -47.09
N MET A 787 -11.66 11.01 -47.98
CA MET A 787 -11.78 10.65 -49.39
C MET A 787 -12.28 11.83 -50.24
N PRO A 788 -12.18 11.75 -51.59
CA PRO A 788 -12.81 12.71 -52.50
C PRO A 788 -14.33 12.82 -52.29
N PRO A 789 -15.00 13.86 -52.86
CA PRO A 789 -16.45 14.00 -52.77
C PRO A 789 -17.19 12.73 -53.23
N LEU A 790 -18.19 12.34 -52.45
CA LEU A 790 -19.02 11.15 -52.72
C LEU A 790 -19.86 11.32 -54.00
N ALA A 791 -20.08 10.20 -54.69
CA ALA A 791 -21.01 10.08 -55.80
C ALA A 791 -22.27 9.29 -55.40
N VAL A 792 -23.36 9.49 -56.15
CA VAL A 792 -24.62 8.74 -55.96
C VAL A 792 -24.35 7.25 -56.15
N GLY A 793 -24.74 6.45 -55.16
CA GLY A 793 -24.55 4.99 -55.16
C GLY A 793 -23.25 4.51 -54.54
N ASP A 794 -22.36 5.40 -54.09
CA ASP A 794 -21.15 5.00 -53.38
C ASP A 794 -21.50 4.24 -52.09
N THR A 795 -20.76 3.16 -51.85
CA THR A 795 -20.88 2.32 -50.65
C THR A 795 -19.53 2.15 -49.99
N LEU A 796 -19.47 2.36 -48.67
CA LEU A 796 -18.24 2.29 -47.89
C LEU A 796 -18.41 1.35 -46.71
N ARG A 797 -17.62 0.28 -46.66
CA ARG A 797 -17.66 -0.71 -45.57
C ARG A 797 -16.62 -0.42 -44.51
N GLY A 798 -16.97 -0.60 -43.24
CA GLY A 798 -16.08 -0.36 -42.10
C GLY A 798 -16.85 -0.15 -40.81
N GLY A 799 -16.27 0.57 -39.85
CA GLY A 799 -16.86 0.92 -38.56
C GLY A 799 -17.02 -0.28 -37.63
N PHE A 800 -18.08 -1.07 -37.79
CA PHE A 800 -18.34 -2.26 -36.98
C PHE A 800 -18.24 -3.52 -37.83
N PHE A 801 -17.69 -4.58 -37.24
CA PHE A 801 -17.88 -5.95 -37.68
C PHE A 801 -18.33 -6.81 -36.51
N VAL A 802 -19.45 -7.52 -36.64
CA VAL A 802 -19.95 -8.46 -35.63
C VAL A 802 -20.13 -9.85 -36.22
N GLU A 803 -19.88 -10.90 -35.43
CA GLU A 803 -20.09 -12.27 -35.89
C GLU A 803 -21.58 -12.61 -36.04
N CYS A 804 -21.90 -13.64 -36.83
CA CYS A 804 -23.28 -14.10 -37.08
C CYS A 804 -24.08 -14.31 -35.78
N GLY A 805 -25.35 -13.89 -35.78
CA GLY A 805 -26.23 -13.96 -34.62
C GLY A 805 -26.20 -12.73 -33.70
N GLN A 806 -25.44 -11.68 -34.05
CA GLN A 806 -25.52 -10.37 -33.41
C GLN A 806 -26.42 -9.41 -34.19
N ASP A 807 -27.17 -8.56 -33.48
CA ASP A 807 -28.10 -7.60 -34.07
C ASP A 807 -27.44 -6.23 -34.29
N LEU A 808 -26.67 -6.12 -35.39
CA LEU A 808 -26.07 -4.85 -35.79
C LEU A 808 -27.12 -3.87 -36.36
N SER A 809 -28.15 -4.38 -37.03
CA SER A 809 -29.17 -3.57 -37.70
C SER A 809 -29.93 -2.69 -36.71
N SER A 810 -30.46 -3.26 -35.62
CA SER A 810 -31.15 -2.48 -34.60
C SER A 810 -30.20 -1.60 -33.79
N PHE A 811 -28.94 -2.00 -33.61
CA PHE A 811 -27.93 -1.14 -32.99
C PHE A 811 -27.71 0.15 -33.81
N LEU A 812 -27.50 0.02 -35.13
CA LEU A 812 -27.30 1.15 -36.03
C LEU A 812 -28.56 2.02 -36.20
N ALA A 813 -29.75 1.41 -36.17
CA ALA A 813 -31.01 2.14 -36.26
C ALA A 813 -31.26 3.05 -35.04
N ASN A 814 -30.80 2.63 -33.86
CA ASN A 814 -30.92 3.40 -32.62
C ASN A 814 -29.76 4.39 -32.41
N ALA A 815 -28.71 4.37 -33.23
CA ALA A 815 -27.56 5.24 -33.07
C ALA A 815 -27.78 6.64 -33.68
N THR A 816 -27.15 7.66 -33.10
CA THR A 816 -27.00 8.97 -33.76
C THR A 816 -25.73 8.95 -34.59
N VAL A 817 -25.86 8.98 -35.91
CA VAL A 817 -24.71 8.97 -36.83
C VAL A 817 -24.45 10.38 -37.36
N ARG A 818 -23.18 10.82 -37.27
CA ARG A 818 -22.72 12.11 -37.78
C ARG A 818 -21.60 11.87 -38.79
N PHE A 819 -21.61 12.65 -39.85
CA PHE A 819 -20.62 12.55 -40.92
C PHE A 819 -19.77 13.83 -40.94
N PHE A 820 -18.49 13.66 -41.22
CA PHE A 820 -17.51 14.75 -41.27
C PHE A 820 -16.66 14.63 -42.53
N GLU A 821 -16.37 15.77 -43.15
CA GLU A 821 -15.53 15.87 -44.34
C GLU A 821 -14.24 16.65 -44.06
N PRO A 822 -13.10 16.32 -44.71
CA PRO A 822 -11.83 17.01 -44.53
C PRO A 822 -11.96 18.51 -44.80
N ASN A 823 -11.44 19.33 -43.90
CA ASN A 823 -11.44 20.78 -44.02
C ASN A 823 -10.25 21.37 -43.26
N ASP A 824 -9.25 21.88 -43.98
CA ASP A 824 -8.01 22.45 -43.41
C ASP A 824 -8.22 23.66 -42.49
N GLY A 825 -9.42 24.24 -42.45
CA GLY A 825 -9.82 25.31 -41.51
C GLY A 825 -10.98 24.94 -40.58
N GLY A 826 -11.37 23.67 -40.51
CA GLY A 826 -12.46 23.21 -39.65
C GLY A 826 -12.08 23.14 -38.17
N ASP A 827 -13.06 23.28 -37.27
CA ASP A 827 -12.83 23.28 -35.81
C ASP A 827 -12.71 21.86 -35.21
N ILE A 828 -12.99 20.81 -35.99
CA ILE A 828 -13.03 19.43 -35.51
C ILE A 828 -11.70 18.75 -35.84
N GLN A 829 -10.94 18.35 -34.82
CA GLN A 829 -9.70 17.60 -35.00
C GLN A 829 -9.88 16.11 -34.68
N PHE A 830 -9.41 15.25 -35.58
CA PHE A 830 -9.36 13.81 -35.37
C PHE A 830 -8.12 13.21 -36.04
N ALA A 831 -7.39 12.35 -35.32
CA ALA A 831 -6.20 11.65 -35.83
C ALA A 831 -5.23 12.58 -36.60
N GLY A 832 -4.95 13.76 -36.04
CA GLY A 832 -4.02 14.75 -36.60
C GLY A 832 -4.52 15.53 -37.83
N ARG A 833 -5.79 15.37 -38.22
CA ARG A 833 -6.43 16.05 -39.35
C ARG A 833 -7.60 16.92 -38.90
N PHE A 834 -7.96 17.90 -39.74
CA PHE A 834 -9.07 18.83 -39.51
C PHE A 834 -10.28 18.49 -40.36
N TYR A 835 -11.47 18.64 -39.78
CA TYR A 835 -12.74 18.27 -40.37
C TYR A 835 -13.83 19.32 -40.08
N ALA A 836 -14.87 19.30 -40.91
CA ALA A 836 -16.12 20.00 -40.68
C ALA A 836 -17.31 19.02 -40.78
N PRO A 837 -18.48 19.31 -40.18
CA PRO A 837 -19.69 18.53 -40.43
C PRO A 837 -19.97 18.43 -41.93
N TYR A 838 -20.32 17.24 -42.40
CA TYR A 838 -20.62 16.99 -43.81
C TYR A 838 -21.75 17.91 -44.29
N SER A 839 -21.46 18.68 -45.34
CA SER A 839 -22.37 19.66 -45.92
C SER A 839 -22.79 19.35 -47.36
N GLY A 840 -22.42 18.16 -47.87
CA GLY A 840 -22.72 17.73 -49.23
C GLY A 840 -24.21 17.50 -49.50
N ALA A 841 -24.57 17.49 -50.78
CA ALA A 841 -25.95 17.38 -51.23
C ALA A 841 -26.55 15.96 -51.16
N LEU A 842 -25.72 14.94 -50.94
CA LEU A 842 -26.16 13.53 -50.91
C LEU A 842 -26.62 13.14 -49.51
N GLY A 843 -27.74 12.43 -49.41
CA GLY A 843 -28.18 11.81 -48.16
C GLY A 843 -27.32 10.61 -47.80
N LEU A 844 -26.79 10.56 -46.58
CA LEU A 844 -25.95 9.47 -46.10
C LEU A 844 -26.73 8.59 -45.12
N THR A 845 -26.73 7.28 -45.36
CA THR A 845 -27.37 6.28 -44.48
C THR A 845 -26.38 5.19 -44.09
N VAL A 846 -26.57 4.58 -42.92
CA VAL A 846 -25.78 3.42 -42.49
C VAL A 846 -26.63 2.15 -42.48
N THR A 847 -26.05 1.02 -42.84
CA THR A 847 -26.74 -0.27 -42.91
C THR A 847 -25.83 -1.39 -42.43
N ALA A 848 -26.39 -2.57 -42.15
CA ALA A 848 -25.63 -3.77 -41.83
C ALA A 848 -25.61 -4.71 -43.04
N MET A 849 -24.43 -5.12 -43.48
CA MET A 849 -24.23 -5.96 -44.67
C MET A 849 -23.54 -7.28 -44.31
N PRO A 850 -23.96 -8.41 -44.90
CA PRO A 850 -23.23 -9.67 -44.83
C PRO A 850 -21.80 -9.52 -45.33
N GLU A 851 -20.85 -10.00 -44.53
CA GLU A 851 -19.42 -9.86 -44.81
C GLU A 851 -18.65 -11.07 -44.31
N ALA A 852 -17.68 -11.51 -45.10
CA ALA A 852 -16.69 -12.51 -44.72
C ALA A 852 -15.36 -11.81 -44.47
N ALA A 853 -14.86 -11.92 -43.24
CA ALA A 853 -13.63 -11.24 -42.81
C ALA A 853 -12.66 -12.23 -42.18
N ASP A 854 -11.38 -12.17 -42.55
CA ASP A 854 -10.31 -12.89 -41.88
C ASP A 854 -9.38 -11.90 -41.19
N PHE A 855 -9.39 -11.93 -39.85
CA PHE A 855 -8.59 -11.06 -39.00
C PHE A 855 -7.22 -11.68 -38.64
N GLY A 856 -6.77 -12.68 -39.41
CA GLY A 856 -5.57 -13.47 -39.13
C GLY A 856 -5.81 -14.64 -38.17
N ASP A 857 -7.07 -14.91 -37.78
CA ASP A 857 -7.48 -16.05 -36.98
C ASP A 857 -8.50 -16.97 -37.69
N GLY A 858 -8.52 -16.89 -39.02
CA GLY A 858 -9.38 -17.66 -39.91
C GLY A 858 -10.63 -16.89 -40.33
N PRO A 859 -11.29 -17.31 -41.44
CA PRO A 859 -12.44 -16.62 -41.99
C PRO A 859 -13.62 -16.65 -41.01
N ARG A 860 -14.24 -15.48 -40.82
CA ARG A 860 -15.44 -15.25 -39.99
C ARG A 860 -16.57 -14.75 -40.87
N GLN A 861 -17.78 -15.22 -40.58
CA GLN A 861 -19.01 -14.78 -41.23
C GLN A 861 -19.77 -13.87 -40.26
N GLY A 862 -20.24 -12.73 -40.75
CA GLY A 862 -20.84 -11.73 -39.89
C GLY A 862 -21.51 -10.59 -40.65
N LEU A 863 -21.75 -9.50 -39.92
CA LEU A 863 -22.29 -8.26 -40.45
C LEU A 863 -21.26 -7.14 -40.30
N VAL A 864 -21.07 -6.36 -41.37
CA VAL A 864 -20.27 -5.13 -41.38
C VAL A 864 -21.18 -3.91 -41.53
N MET A 865 -20.80 -2.78 -40.94
CA MET A 865 -21.49 -1.51 -41.21
C MET A 865 -21.09 -0.99 -42.61
N GLU A 866 -22.08 -0.54 -43.37
CA GLU A 866 -21.92 0.08 -44.69
C GLU A 866 -22.57 1.47 -44.71
N VAL A 867 -21.82 2.48 -45.13
CA VAL A 867 -22.33 3.82 -45.44
C VAL A 867 -22.77 3.84 -46.90
N ARG A 868 -23.96 4.36 -47.18
CA ARG A 868 -24.52 4.50 -48.54
C ARG A 868 -24.80 5.98 -48.85
N ALA A 869 -24.26 6.48 -49.96
CA ALA A 869 -24.48 7.84 -50.45
C ALA A 869 -25.62 7.90 -51.48
N ASP A 870 -26.75 8.50 -51.11
CA ASP A 870 -28.02 8.48 -51.87
C ASP A 870 -28.38 7.07 -52.41
N GLY A 871 -27.99 6.04 -51.65
CA GLY A 871 -28.23 4.64 -52.00
C GLY A 871 -29.70 4.24 -51.93
N LEU A 872 -29.97 2.97 -52.20
CA LEU A 872 -31.34 2.42 -52.17
C LEU A 872 -32.03 2.70 -50.82
N PRO A 873 -33.33 3.06 -50.83
CA PRO A 873 -34.08 3.39 -49.61
C PRO A 873 -34.05 2.26 -48.59
N VAL A 874 -33.81 2.60 -47.32
CA VAL A 874 -33.69 1.62 -46.23
C VAL A 874 -34.99 1.45 -45.44
N THR A 875 -35.97 2.33 -45.66
CA THR A 875 -37.36 2.19 -45.19
C THR A 875 -38.37 2.32 -46.34
N TYR A 876 -39.55 1.74 -46.17
CA TYR A 876 -40.66 1.86 -47.12
C TYR A 876 -41.14 3.31 -47.23
N GLY A 877 -41.16 4.06 -46.13
CA GLY A 877 -41.51 5.48 -46.12
C GLY A 877 -40.53 6.34 -46.95
N GLU A 878 -39.22 6.10 -46.82
CA GLU A 878 -38.21 6.74 -47.69
C GLU A 878 -38.42 6.38 -49.16
N TRP A 879 -38.67 5.11 -49.45
CA TRP A 879 -38.94 4.65 -50.81
C TRP A 879 -40.18 5.33 -51.39
N LEU A 880 -41.23 5.49 -50.59
CA LEU A 880 -42.45 6.17 -50.97
C LEU A 880 -42.19 7.62 -51.36
N LEU A 881 -41.48 8.37 -50.50
CA LEU A 881 -41.16 9.78 -50.74
C LEU A 881 -40.33 9.97 -52.01
N ARG A 882 -39.40 9.04 -52.30
CA ARG A 882 -38.59 9.09 -53.52
C ARG A 882 -39.34 8.67 -54.78
N THR A 883 -40.25 7.70 -54.66
CA THR A 883 -40.97 7.12 -55.80
C THR A 883 -42.19 7.96 -56.19
N PHE A 884 -42.84 8.59 -55.21
CA PHE A 884 -44.05 9.40 -55.38
C PHE A 884 -43.86 10.81 -54.78
N PRO A 885 -43.05 11.69 -55.41
CA PRO A 885 -42.71 13.01 -54.85
C PRO A 885 -43.84 14.07 -54.93
N ALA A 886 -45.12 13.69 -54.82
CA ALA A 886 -46.28 14.58 -55.03
C ALA A 886 -46.65 15.44 -53.79
N PRO A 887 -47.30 16.61 -53.97
CA PRO A 887 -47.38 17.68 -52.97
C PRO A 887 -48.40 17.42 -51.87
N ALA A 888 -48.13 17.92 -50.66
CA ALA A 888 -49.03 17.81 -49.51
C ALA A 888 -50.48 18.21 -49.84
N GLY A 889 -51.43 17.29 -49.64
CA GLY A 889 -52.86 17.60 -49.56
C GLY A 889 -53.81 16.94 -50.59
N ASP A 890 -53.35 16.05 -51.48
CA ASP A 890 -54.23 15.31 -52.40
C ASP A 890 -54.68 13.95 -51.81
N PRO A 891 -55.97 13.74 -51.49
CA PRO A 891 -56.48 12.47 -50.95
C PRO A 891 -56.38 11.29 -51.93
N ASP A 892 -56.42 11.54 -53.25
CA ASP A 892 -56.39 10.47 -54.27
C ASP A 892 -54.97 9.92 -54.47
N ALA A 893 -53.94 10.68 -54.12
CA ALA A 893 -52.55 10.21 -54.11
C ALA A 893 -52.27 9.18 -53.00
N GLN A 894 -53.02 9.19 -51.88
CA GLN A 894 -52.83 8.24 -50.76
C GLN A 894 -53.35 6.83 -51.05
N ALA A 895 -54.27 6.64 -52.01
CA ALA A 895 -54.76 5.31 -52.38
C ALA A 895 -53.70 4.47 -53.13
N LEU A 896 -52.69 5.14 -53.72
CA LEU A 896 -51.61 4.51 -54.51
C LEU A 896 -50.35 4.20 -53.68
N THR A 897 -50.30 4.57 -52.40
CA THR A 897 -49.11 4.42 -51.55
C THR A 897 -49.13 3.19 -50.64
N ALA A 898 -50.29 2.52 -50.52
CA ALA A 898 -50.43 1.33 -49.69
C ALA A 898 -49.47 0.20 -50.15
N PRO A 899 -48.94 -0.63 -49.22
CA PRO A 899 -48.04 -1.74 -49.55
C PRO A 899 -48.61 -2.71 -50.60
N SER A 900 -49.93 -2.91 -50.60
CA SER A 900 -50.65 -3.78 -51.54
C SER A 900 -51.12 -3.06 -52.81
N ALA A 901 -50.97 -1.74 -52.90
CA ALA A 901 -51.39 -0.99 -54.08
C ALA A 901 -50.51 -1.34 -55.29
N VAL A 902 -51.12 -1.29 -56.48
CA VAL A 902 -50.46 -1.58 -57.75
C VAL A 902 -50.64 -0.36 -58.65
N ALA A 903 -49.54 0.24 -59.09
CA ALA A 903 -49.54 1.51 -59.83
C ALA A 903 -50.23 1.42 -61.21
N THR A 904 -50.15 0.27 -61.89
CA THR A 904 -50.81 0.01 -63.18
C THR A 904 -51.20 -1.47 -63.33
N PRO A 905 -52.25 -1.82 -64.10
CA PRO A 905 -52.62 -3.22 -64.34
C PRO A 905 -51.44 -4.03 -64.91
N GLY A 906 -50.98 -5.05 -64.18
CA GLY A 906 -49.84 -5.88 -64.55
C GLY A 906 -48.50 -5.50 -63.90
N ALA A 907 -48.42 -4.39 -63.16
CA ALA A 907 -47.27 -4.05 -62.31
C ALA A 907 -47.24 -4.89 -61.01
N ALA A 908 -46.09 -4.93 -60.34
CA ALA A 908 -45.96 -5.54 -59.03
C ALA A 908 -46.53 -4.63 -57.92
N PRO A 909 -47.00 -5.19 -56.80
CA PRO A 909 -47.37 -4.41 -55.61
C PRO A 909 -46.21 -3.54 -55.12
N ASN A 910 -46.50 -2.37 -54.56
CA ASN A 910 -45.49 -1.43 -54.06
C ASN A 910 -44.51 -2.07 -53.06
N LEU A 911 -45.01 -2.94 -52.17
CA LEU A 911 -44.15 -3.66 -51.22
C LEU A 911 -43.12 -4.55 -51.94
N TRP A 912 -43.48 -5.15 -53.08
CA TRP A 912 -42.56 -5.96 -53.88
C TRP A 912 -41.56 -5.07 -54.60
N CYS A 913 -42.00 -3.93 -55.11
CA CYS A 913 -41.11 -2.95 -55.72
C CYS A 913 -40.05 -2.46 -54.74
N TYR A 914 -40.46 -2.16 -53.51
CA TYR A 914 -39.56 -1.80 -52.42
C TYR A 914 -38.62 -2.94 -52.00
N ALA A 915 -39.16 -4.13 -51.74
CA ALA A 915 -38.41 -5.29 -51.26
C ALA A 915 -37.36 -5.77 -52.29
N PHE A 916 -37.72 -5.77 -53.57
CA PHE A 916 -36.87 -6.27 -54.65
C PHE A 916 -36.13 -5.16 -55.40
N ASN A 917 -36.16 -3.92 -54.87
CA ASN A 917 -35.51 -2.75 -55.48
C ASN A 917 -35.85 -2.61 -56.98
N ILE A 918 -37.14 -2.72 -57.31
CA ILE A 918 -37.65 -2.58 -58.69
C ILE A 918 -37.88 -1.09 -58.91
N ALA A 919 -37.19 -0.52 -59.90
CA ALA A 919 -37.33 0.89 -60.23
C ALA A 919 -38.71 1.18 -60.84
N ALA A 920 -39.17 2.43 -60.73
CA ALA A 920 -40.41 2.86 -61.38
C ALA A 920 -40.33 2.62 -62.90
N GLY A 921 -41.27 1.85 -63.44
CA GLY A 921 -41.31 1.48 -64.87
C GLY A 921 -40.42 0.28 -65.25
N GLU A 922 -39.64 -0.30 -64.34
CA GLU A 922 -38.91 -1.55 -64.57
C GLU A 922 -39.89 -2.74 -64.58
N SER A 923 -39.68 -3.70 -65.47
CA SER A 923 -40.44 -4.96 -65.43
C SER A 923 -40.11 -5.72 -64.15
N ALA A 924 -41.13 -6.17 -63.41
CA ALA A 924 -40.91 -6.95 -62.20
C ALA A 924 -40.40 -8.37 -62.48
N ALA A 925 -40.69 -8.93 -63.67
CA ALA A 925 -40.38 -10.32 -64.04
C ALA A 925 -38.91 -10.77 -63.76
N PRO A 926 -37.86 -10.01 -64.11
CA PRO A 926 -36.48 -10.41 -63.79
C PRO A 926 -36.19 -10.47 -62.29
N SER A 927 -36.95 -9.73 -61.48
CA SER A 927 -36.74 -9.47 -60.05
C SER A 927 -37.57 -10.35 -59.12
N LEU A 928 -38.56 -11.06 -59.66
CA LEU A 928 -39.42 -11.97 -58.90
C LEU A 928 -38.64 -13.22 -58.44
N PRO A 929 -39.06 -13.85 -57.32
CA PRO A 929 -38.46 -15.08 -56.84
C PRO A 929 -38.41 -16.17 -57.90
N ARG A 930 -37.31 -16.91 -57.94
CA ARG A 930 -37.07 -18.03 -58.84
C ARG A 930 -36.83 -19.30 -58.05
N PHE A 931 -37.21 -20.41 -58.66
CA PHE A 931 -37.01 -21.74 -58.11
C PHE A 931 -36.22 -22.56 -59.14
N SER A 932 -35.12 -23.16 -58.69
CA SER A 932 -34.24 -24.00 -59.52
C SER A 932 -33.76 -25.22 -58.73
N LEU A 933 -32.93 -26.06 -59.34
CA LEU A 933 -32.30 -27.20 -58.68
C LEU A 933 -30.77 -27.03 -58.68
N GLN A 934 -30.13 -27.31 -57.55
CA GLN A 934 -28.69 -27.45 -57.42
C GLN A 934 -28.40 -28.84 -56.82
N ASP A 935 -27.66 -29.67 -57.55
CA ASP A 935 -27.35 -31.06 -57.17
C ASP A 935 -28.58 -31.90 -56.77
N GLY A 936 -29.70 -31.70 -57.48
CA GLY A 936 -30.97 -32.38 -57.22
C GLY A 936 -31.74 -31.88 -56.00
N ARG A 937 -31.36 -30.74 -55.43
CA ARG A 937 -32.04 -30.10 -54.29
C ARG A 937 -32.69 -28.77 -54.72
N PRO A 938 -33.90 -28.45 -54.21
CA PRO A 938 -34.51 -27.13 -54.37
C PRO A 938 -33.61 -25.97 -53.97
N LEU A 939 -33.39 -25.04 -54.90
CA LEU A 939 -32.72 -23.76 -54.68
C LEU A 939 -33.72 -22.63 -54.90
N TYR A 940 -34.00 -21.89 -53.84
CA TYR A 940 -34.89 -20.73 -53.88
C TYR A 940 -34.08 -19.44 -53.94
N GLN A 941 -34.35 -18.62 -54.95
CA GLN A 941 -33.63 -17.37 -55.22
C GLN A 941 -34.60 -16.20 -55.21
N PHE A 942 -34.25 -15.08 -54.58
CA PHE A 942 -35.02 -13.83 -54.66
C PHE A 942 -34.11 -12.62 -54.44
N ARG A 943 -34.48 -11.45 -54.98
CA ARG A 943 -33.74 -10.21 -54.69
C ARG A 943 -33.85 -9.90 -53.20
N PHE A 944 -32.73 -9.54 -52.58
CA PHE A 944 -32.63 -9.34 -51.15
C PHE A 944 -31.63 -8.22 -50.87
N ASP A 945 -32.08 -7.20 -50.15
CA ASP A 945 -31.22 -6.14 -49.61
C ASP A 945 -31.25 -6.21 -48.07
N PRO A 946 -30.16 -6.66 -47.43
CA PRO A 946 -30.07 -6.72 -45.97
C PRO A 946 -30.08 -5.33 -45.31
N GLY A 947 -29.91 -4.25 -46.07
CA GLY A 947 -29.97 -2.88 -45.56
C GLY A 947 -31.37 -2.36 -45.27
N LYS A 948 -32.42 -3.10 -45.63
CA LYS A 948 -33.83 -2.73 -45.39
C LYS A 948 -34.14 -2.93 -43.91
N ARG A 949 -34.52 -1.87 -43.20
CA ARG A 949 -34.64 -1.84 -41.73
C ARG A 949 -36.04 -2.17 -41.22
N ASP A 950 -37.06 -1.98 -42.06
CA ASP A 950 -38.47 -2.13 -41.72
C ASP A 950 -39.15 -3.30 -42.46
N LEU A 951 -38.35 -4.23 -42.98
CA LEU A 951 -38.83 -5.34 -43.80
C LEU A 951 -38.27 -6.68 -43.34
N ARG A 952 -39.16 -7.64 -43.07
CA ARG A 952 -38.82 -9.03 -42.78
C ARG A 952 -39.13 -9.93 -43.98
N TYR A 953 -38.13 -10.72 -44.38
CA TYR A 953 -38.22 -11.74 -45.42
C TYR A 953 -38.31 -13.10 -44.74
N LEU A 954 -39.47 -13.75 -44.81
CA LEU A 954 -39.71 -15.05 -44.22
C LEU A 954 -39.98 -16.09 -45.31
N VAL A 955 -39.07 -17.04 -45.47
CA VAL A 955 -39.18 -18.15 -46.42
C VAL A 955 -39.60 -19.42 -45.68
N GLU A 956 -40.77 -19.95 -46.02
CA GLU A 956 -41.33 -21.13 -45.38
C GLU A 956 -41.60 -22.23 -46.41
N THR A 957 -41.59 -23.47 -45.93
CA THR A 957 -41.91 -24.67 -46.70
C THR A 957 -43.01 -25.48 -46.05
N SER A 958 -43.78 -26.18 -46.88
CA SER A 958 -44.84 -27.07 -46.42
C SER A 958 -45.08 -28.21 -47.41
N ALA A 959 -45.54 -29.35 -46.88
CA ALA A 959 -46.06 -30.45 -47.70
C ALA A 959 -47.50 -30.19 -48.20
N SER A 960 -48.21 -29.21 -47.62
CA SER A 960 -49.59 -28.85 -47.95
C SER A 960 -49.81 -27.34 -48.00
N LEU A 961 -50.52 -26.85 -49.03
CA LEU A 961 -50.91 -25.43 -49.16
C LEU A 961 -51.80 -24.95 -48.01
N THR A 962 -52.67 -25.82 -47.50
CA THR A 962 -53.69 -25.48 -46.49
C THR A 962 -53.29 -25.91 -45.07
N GLY A 963 -52.17 -26.62 -44.92
CA GLY A 963 -51.64 -27.06 -43.63
C GLY A 963 -50.82 -25.99 -42.90
N ALA A 964 -50.32 -26.34 -41.72
CA ALA A 964 -49.41 -25.47 -40.96
C ALA A 964 -48.04 -25.36 -41.66
N TRP A 965 -47.55 -24.13 -41.80
CA TRP A 965 -46.25 -23.82 -42.39
C TRP A 965 -45.19 -23.69 -41.29
N THR A 966 -44.80 -24.80 -40.68
CA THR A 966 -43.92 -24.80 -39.49
C THR A 966 -42.43 -24.83 -39.83
N ARG A 967 -42.07 -25.07 -41.09
CA ARG A 967 -40.67 -25.21 -41.51
C ARG A 967 -40.17 -23.93 -42.19
N VAL A 968 -39.33 -23.20 -41.48
CA VAL A 968 -38.67 -21.97 -41.96
C VAL A 968 -37.33 -22.34 -42.61
N LEU A 969 -37.09 -21.85 -43.82
CA LEU A 969 -35.79 -21.95 -44.51
C LEU A 969 -34.91 -20.73 -44.26
N PHE A 970 -35.53 -19.56 -44.09
CA PHE A 970 -34.84 -18.31 -43.77
C PHE A 970 -35.83 -17.32 -43.16
N ASP A 971 -35.41 -16.66 -42.11
CA ASP A 971 -36.12 -15.56 -41.48
C ASP A 971 -35.16 -14.41 -41.23
N SER A 972 -35.26 -13.33 -42.01
CA SER A 972 -34.33 -12.20 -41.87
C SER A 972 -34.39 -11.47 -40.52
N ALA A 973 -35.36 -11.79 -39.65
CA ALA A 973 -35.42 -11.27 -38.28
C ALA A 973 -34.51 -12.05 -37.31
N SER A 974 -34.17 -13.31 -37.61
CA SER A 974 -33.30 -14.15 -36.77
C SER A 974 -32.04 -14.64 -37.48
N ASP A 975 -32.06 -14.67 -38.81
CA ASP A 975 -31.03 -15.26 -39.65
C ASP A 975 -30.27 -14.16 -40.39
N SER A 976 -28.94 -14.29 -40.44
CA SER A 976 -28.08 -13.48 -41.30
C SER A 976 -27.56 -14.35 -42.44
N PRO A 977 -27.68 -13.91 -43.70
CA PRO A 977 -27.22 -14.72 -44.81
C PRO A 977 -25.70 -14.78 -44.85
N LEU A 978 -25.16 -15.94 -45.21
CA LEU A 978 -23.73 -16.13 -45.40
C LEU A 978 -23.30 -15.52 -46.74
N THR A 979 -22.03 -15.14 -46.88
CA THR A 979 -21.57 -14.44 -48.09
C THR A 979 -21.69 -15.26 -49.38
N TRP A 980 -21.75 -16.59 -49.30
CA TRP A 980 -22.00 -17.45 -50.45
C TRP A 980 -23.50 -17.65 -50.75
N GLN A 981 -24.38 -17.22 -49.84
CA GLN A 981 -25.83 -17.19 -50.05
C GLN A 981 -26.28 -15.88 -50.68
N TRP A 982 -25.47 -14.83 -50.71
CA TRP A 982 -25.86 -13.52 -51.23
C TRP A 982 -24.78 -12.95 -52.15
N ASP A 983 -25.16 -12.64 -53.40
CA ASP A 983 -24.23 -12.13 -54.42
C ASP A 983 -24.15 -10.59 -54.49
N GLY A 984 -24.72 -9.90 -53.49
CA GLY A 984 -24.88 -8.45 -53.49
C GLY A 984 -26.25 -7.97 -53.99
N THR A 985 -27.03 -8.84 -54.63
CA THR A 985 -28.37 -8.50 -55.16
C THR A 985 -29.43 -9.52 -54.79
N SER A 986 -29.11 -10.81 -54.87
CA SER A 986 -30.06 -11.92 -54.65
C SER A 986 -29.58 -12.84 -53.55
N LEU A 987 -30.53 -13.32 -52.74
CA LEU A 987 -30.31 -14.39 -51.77
C LEU A 987 -30.63 -15.75 -52.40
N TYR A 988 -29.80 -16.74 -52.11
CA TYR A 988 -29.85 -18.11 -52.58
C TYR A 988 -29.98 -19.06 -51.39
N LEU A 989 -31.13 -19.75 -51.29
CA LEU A 989 -31.46 -20.64 -50.20
C LEU A 989 -31.61 -22.07 -50.73
N LEU A 990 -30.60 -22.90 -50.47
CA LEU A 990 -30.64 -24.32 -50.77
C LEU A 990 -31.40 -25.07 -49.68
N ASP A 991 -32.45 -25.81 -50.06
CA ASP A 991 -33.15 -26.69 -49.13
C ASP A 991 -32.32 -27.95 -48.86
N THR A 992 -31.52 -27.93 -47.80
CA THR A 992 -30.61 -29.02 -47.46
C THR A 992 -31.29 -30.26 -46.86
N ALA A 993 -32.55 -30.15 -46.40
CA ALA A 993 -33.29 -31.31 -45.89
C ALA A 993 -34.03 -32.07 -47.01
N SER A 994 -34.06 -31.50 -48.20
CA SER A 994 -34.53 -32.15 -49.42
C SER A 994 -33.34 -32.69 -50.23
N GLY A 995 -33.55 -33.69 -51.08
CA GLY A 995 -32.51 -34.13 -52.01
C GLY A 995 -32.85 -35.36 -52.83
N PRO A 996 -31.88 -35.93 -53.57
CA PRO A 996 -32.14 -37.05 -54.49
C PRO A 996 -32.74 -38.29 -53.81
N SER A 997 -32.48 -38.46 -52.51
CA SER A 997 -32.97 -39.56 -51.67
C SER A 997 -34.08 -39.17 -50.69
N VAL A 998 -34.52 -37.90 -50.68
CA VAL A 998 -35.54 -37.36 -49.77
C VAL A 998 -36.49 -36.48 -50.58
N GLU A 999 -37.75 -36.90 -50.69
CA GLU A 999 -38.80 -36.16 -51.40
C GLU A 999 -38.83 -34.68 -50.96
N PRO A 1000 -38.67 -33.72 -51.89
CA PRO A 1000 -38.70 -32.31 -51.55
C PRO A 1000 -40.09 -31.89 -51.05
N THR A 1001 -40.13 -30.88 -50.18
CA THR A 1001 -41.41 -30.26 -49.79
C THR A 1001 -42.13 -29.71 -51.00
N ARG A 1002 -43.46 -29.87 -51.06
CA ARG A 1002 -44.25 -29.51 -52.26
C ARG A 1002 -44.43 -28.02 -52.48
N PHE A 1003 -44.42 -27.22 -51.40
CA PHE A 1003 -44.76 -25.79 -51.46
C PHE A 1003 -43.71 -24.95 -50.75
N TYR A 1004 -43.33 -23.84 -51.38
CA TYR A 1004 -42.41 -22.81 -50.88
C TYR A 1004 -43.13 -21.46 -50.97
N ARG A 1005 -42.96 -20.59 -49.98
CA ARG A 1005 -43.45 -19.21 -50.05
C ARG A 1005 -42.44 -18.25 -49.46
N LEU A 1006 -42.34 -17.07 -50.07
CA LEU A 1006 -41.71 -15.89 -49.48
C LEU A 1006 -42.80 -14.96 -48.97
N ARG A 1007 -42.72 -14.61 -47.69
CA ARG A 1007 -43.56 -13.62 -47.06
C ARG A 1007 -42.74 -12.37 -46.78
N LEU A 1008 -43.28 -11.23 -47.19
CA LEU A 1008 -42.72 -9.90 -46.94
C LEU A 1008 -43.60 -9.24 -45.88
N GLU A 1009 -43.03 -8.94 -44.72
CA GLU A 1009 -43.73 -8.31 -43.60
C GLU A 1009 -43.08 -6.95 -43.31
N LEU A 1010 -43.86 -5.87 -43.38
CA LEU A 1010 -43.40 -4.57 -42.85
C LEU A 1010 -43.45 -4.64 -41.32
N THR A 1011 -42.34 -4.30 -40.67
CA THR A 1011 -42.19 -4.43 -39.21
C THR A 1011 -42.55 -3.16 -38.45
N GLU A 1012 -42.68 -2.02 -39.14
CA GLU A 1012 -43.11 -0.73 -38.60
C GLU A 1012 -44.32 -0.19 -39.40
N PRO A 1013 -45.24 0.57 -38.77
CA PRO A 1013 -46.32 1.25 -39.48
C PRO A 1013 -45.77 2.38 -40.38
N TYR A 1014 -46.30 2.50 -41.61
CA TYR A 1014 -45.83 3.40 -42.67
C TYR A 1014 -46.44 4.81 -42.64
#